data_AF-A0A2D9DCG0-F1
#
_entry.id   AF-A0A2D9DCG0-F1
#
_cell.length_a   1.000
_cell.length_b   1.000
_cell.length_c   1.000
_cell.angle_alpha   90.00
_cell.angle_beta   90.00
_cell.angle_gamma   90.00
#
_symmetry.space_group_name_H-M   'P 1'
#
loop_
_entity.id
_entity.type
_entity.pdbx_description
1 polymer ?
#
loop_
_entity_poly.entity_id
_entity_poly.type
_entity_poly.pdbx_seq_one_letter_code
_entity_poly.pdbx_strand_id
1 'polypeptide(L)'
;MTPHPSRSRSLAAVGIAGALVLTTALPATASPAPPQRSAASLDRGLVAVATDEGVFLSWRLLAAEAGPATATGVSGPSFAVERDGERIAVVDDSTNYVDPDGSAQARYTVAPIWHDVTGETSDEVAAWAEGFYDLPLQKPEAGVTPTGEAFEYTANDASAADVDGDGALEFVVKWDPTNSKDVSQKGFTGTVYLDTYEMDGTLLNRLDLGVNIRAGAHYTQFMVYDYDGDGRAETILKTAPGTSWQTYGSDGAVTYEGLVTMPQEDLDAGYSPDDDYRMTAAEYREHLVGVFEGWSEHPEVVSGTWPATLEEAWGIPVEHEYPLTRESAEELVDYFIDVYAPSRSARNDLTTFDGFIVDGPEYLTVFDATTGRELDTVRYEPGRDDDGLLWGDYAMSRIEPGNRVDRFLAGVAHLDDDTTTASAIFARGYYTRSAIAAYDWDGQSLTQRWLADSGHVPMSNPFNDGPHGRDGSNEEYATLTTQGFHSLSASDVDDDGRQEIVYGAATLDDDGSLLYSSFDVLPEGSADPGANVRLGHGDAMHVTDVDPERPGLEIWTSHEGATYAPYGSVLRDAATGEVLFGSYSGRDTGRAMIGDVRADVPGIEVWASMPGGSEGSGLLSATCETIDTATPGTNQSIRWAGDLTTQIVNGSIDQTPTIDDVTRGTLLTAEGTRTNNYTKGNPSLVADVLGDWREELIVRTTDSSALRFYVSTEVTAHKLPTLLDDTQYRVEVARQNTSYNQPSYPGFYMASDMDFTQVPVATEPATPKKPRFIDLPGSVLDLVIVPRDRDFEYYIDGEPTRTGVTRVDRGAEVTVTAVPVAGVSLELEATSTWSKTFTTRWR
;
A
#
# COMPACT_ATOMS: atom_id res chain seq x y z
N MET A 1 13.74 35.23 70.61
CA MET A 1 14.98 34.68 71.19
C MET A 1 15.90 34.31 70.03
N THR A 2 16.99 35.04 69.86
CA THR A 2 18.21 34.69 69.11
C THR A 2 18.98 33.56 69.85
N PRO A 3 20.00 32.88 69.27
CA PRO A 3 20.82 33.27 68.10
C PRO A 3 21.21 32.19 67.05
N HIS A 4 21.67 32.72 65.90
CA HIS A 4 22.57 32.22 64.84
C HIS A 4 23.99 31.76 65.35
N PRO A 5 25.07 31.53 64.52
CA PRO A 5 25.27 31.48 63.04
C PRO A 5 26.12 30.24 62.55
N SER A 6 26.43 29.99 61.27
CA SER A 6 27.39 30.72 60.39
C SER A 6 27.48 30.07 58.99
N ARG A 7 27.34 30.83 57.88
CA ARG A 7 28.36 31.44 56.97
C ARG A 7 28.74 30.51 55.80
N SER A 8 28.89 30.93 54.53
CA SER A 8 28.86 32.25 53.85
C SER A 8 29.14 32.04 52.34
N ARG A 9 28.54 32.81 51.41
CA ARG A 9 29.14 33.86 50.50
C ARG A 9 28.77 33.50 49.03
N SER A 10 28.44 34.37 48.07
CA SER A 10 28.65 35.81 47.84
C SER A 10 27.63 36.38 46.83
N LEU A 11 27.46 37.71 46.85
CA LEU A 11 26.71 38.56 45.91
C LEU A 11 27.34 38.65 44.50
N ALA A 12 26.53 38.95 43.48
CA ALA A 12 26.77 40.05 42.53
C ALA A 12 25.50 40.41 41.74
N ALA A 13 25.34 41.71 41.45
CA ALA A 13 24.20 42.33 40.78
C ALA A 13 24.56 42.78 39.35
N VAL A 14 23.55 42.72 38.47
CA VAL A 14 23.22 43.56 37.29
C VAL A 14 24.35 44.19 36.46
N GLY A 15 24.36 43.82 35.16
CA GLY A 15 24.96 44.59 34.07
C GLY A 15 24.29 44.25 32.74
N ILE A 16 23.57 45.21 32.16
CA ILE A 16 22.98 45.17 30.82
C ILE A 16 24.11 45.30 29.78
N ALA A 17 24.17 44.37 28.83
CA ALA A 17 24.91 44.53 27.58
C ALA A 17 24.11 43.85 26.45
N GLY A 18 23.57 44.67 25.55
CA GLY A 18 23.00 44.19 24.29
C GLY A 18 24.13 43.66 23.40
N ALA A 19 23.97 42.44 22.92
CA ALA A 19 24.77 41.86 21.87
C ALA A 19 23.83 41.47 20.73
N LEU A 20 23.97 42.19 19.62
CA LEU A 20 23.44 41.88 18.31
C LEU A 20 24.07 40.54 17.89
N VAL A 21 23.31 39.44 17.89
CA VAL A 21 23.75 38.18 17.28
C VAL A 21 23.31 38.23 15.82
N LEU A 22 24.26 38.50 14.93
CA LEU A 22 24.13 38.09 13.53
C LEU A 22 24.11 36.56 13.53
N THR A 23 22.95 35.97 13.34
CA THR A 23 22.82 34.56 12.95
C THR A 23 23.30 34.45 11.52
N THR A 24 24.56 34.04 11.33
CA THR A 24 24.99 33.45 10.07
C THR A 24 24.21 32.15 9.91
N ALA A 25 23.25 32.13 8.99
CA ALA A 25 22.65 30.90 8.51
C ALA A 25 23.79 29.99 8.04
N LEU A 26 24.02 28.91 8.77
CA LEU A 26 24.77 27.79 8.24
C LEU A 26 23.89 27.17 7.15
N PRO A 27 24.44 26.76 6.00
CA PRO A 27 23.68 25.94 5.07
C PRO A 27 23.20 24.71 5.85
N ALA A 28 21.89 24.45 5.80
CA ALA A 28 21.34 23.19 6.25
C ALA A 28 22.08 22.10 5.48
N THR A 29 22.83 21.26 6.19
CA THR A 29 23.25 19.98 5.65
C THR A 29 21.99 19.14 5.59
N ALA A 30 21.54 18.78 4.38
CA ALA A 30 20.51 17.77 4.18
C ALA A 30 20.84 16.56 5.08
N SER A 31 19.84 16.08 5.82
CA SER A 31 19.98 14.79 6.49
C SER A 31 20.23 13.73 5.41
N PRO A 32 21.17 12.79 5.61
CA PRO A 32 21.27 11.65 4.72
C PRO A 32 19.97 10.85 4.79
N ALA A 33 19.51 10.33 3.65
CA ALA A 33 18.34 9.45 3.60
C ALA A 33 18.48 8.30 4.62
N PRO A 34 17.38 7.88 5.28
CA PRO A 34 17.40 6.77 6.22
C PRO A 34 17.92 5.48 5.55
N PRO A 35 18.60 4.58 6.29
CA PRO A 35 19.12 3.34 5.74
C PRO A 35 18.00 2.45 5.21
N GLN A 36 18.10 2.00 3.95
CA GLN A 36 17.12 1.09 3.35
C GLN A 36 17.08 -0.27 4.08
N ARG A 37 15.86 -0.78 4.28
CA ARG A 37 15.62 -2.11 4.85
C ARG A 37 15.95 -3.21 3.84
N SER A 38 16.18 -4.43 4.31
CA SER A 38 16.56 -5.56 3.44
C SER A 38 15.44 -5.83 2.44
N ALA A 39 15.65 -5.46 1.18
CA ALA A 39 14.71 -5.74 0.11
C ALA A 39 14.55 -7.24 -0.13
N ALA A 40 13.39 -7.64 -0.67
CA ALA A 40 13.21 -8.95 -1.28
C ALA A 40 14.32 -9.19 -2.31
N SER A 41 14.76 -10.44 -2.45
CA SER A 41 15.82 -10.80 -3.41
C SER A 41 15.29 -10.80 -4.84
N LEU A 42 14.87 -9.64 -5.34
CA LEU A 42 14.28 -9.49 -6.66
C LEU A 42 15.24 -9.91 -7.77
N ASP A 43 14.68 -10.57 -8.76
CA ASP A 43 15.36 -10.88 -10.00
C ASP A 43 15.56 -9.61 -10.85
N ARG A 44 16.08 -9.80 -12.06
CA ARG A 44 16.37 -8.66 -12.94
C ARG A 44 15.11 -8.01 -13.51
N GLY A 45 13.94 -8.66 -13.40
CA GLY A 45 12.67 -8.16 -13.92
C GLY A 45 12.74 -7.82 -15.41
N LEU A 46 13.61 -8.49 -16.18
CA LEU A 46 13.89 -8.12 -17.56
C LEU A 46 12.61 -8.23 -18.40
N VAL A 47 12.27 -7.15 -19.10
CA VAL A 47 11.16 -7.16 -20.06
C VAL A 47 11.65 -6.71 -21.43
N ALA A 48 11.07 -7.29 -22.47
CA ALA A 48 11.33 -6.94 -23.86
C ALA A 48 10.01 -6.74 -24.61
N VAL A 49 9.85 -5.63 -25.32
CA VAL A 49 8.61 -5.25 -26.00
C VAL A 49 8.89 -4.81 -27.43
N ALA A 50 8.18 -5.39 -28.39
CA ALA A 50 8.30 -4.99 -29.78
C ALA A 50 7.64 -3.62 -30.01
N THR A 51 8.34 -2.75 -30.72
CA THR A 51 7.91 -1.39 -31.10
C THR A 51 8.17 -1.16 -32.59
N ASP A 52 7.71 -0.03 -33.12
CA ASP A 52 8.03 0.39 -34.49
C ASP A 52 9.53 0.76 -34.67
N GLU A 53 10.27 0.99 -33.58
CA GLU A 53 11.69 1.39 -33.58
C GLU A 53 12.65 0.22 -33.33
N GLY A 54 12.14 -0.98 -33.09
CA GLY A 54 12.91 -2.17 -32.70
C GLY A 54 12.29 -2.86 -31.48
N VAL A 55 13.11 -3.56 -30.70
CA VAL A 55 12.69 -4.13 -29.41
C VAL A 55 13.19 -3.22 -28.30
N PHE A 56 12.26 -2.66 -27.52
CA PHE A 56 12.55 -1.96 -26.28
C PHE A 56 12.81 -2.98 -25.17
N LEU A 57 13.82 -2.75 -24.35
CA LEU A 57 14.13 -3.53 -23.16
C LEU A 57 14.23 -2.62 -21.94
N SER A 58 13.79 -3.11 -20.80
CA SER A 58 14.08 -2.51 -19.48
C SER A 58 14.29 -3.59 -18.43
N TRP A 59 15.03 -3.26 -17.37
CA TRP A 59 15.33 -4.16 -16.26
C TRP A 59 15.63 -3.39 -14.98
N ARG A 60 15.62 -4.09 -13.85
CA ARG A 60 15.80 -3.48 -12.53
C ARG A 60 17.27 -3.13 -12.31
N LEU A 61 17.51 -1.93 -11.78
CA LEU A 61 18.67 -1.69 -10.94
C LEU A 61 18.27 -2.09 -9.52
N LEU A 62 18.98 -3.03 -8.92
CA LEU A 62 18.68 -3.50 -7.57
C LEU A 62 19.32 -2.56 -6.54
N ALA A 63 18.70 -2.37 -5.37
CA ALA A 63 19.21 -1.51 -4.31
C ALA A 63 20.62 -1.91 -3.85
N ALA A 64 20.94 -3.21 -3.86
CA ALA A 64 22.28 -3.72 -3.54
C ALA A 64 23.36 -3.32 -4.57
N GLU A 65 22.96 -2.79 -5.74
CA GLU A 65 23.84 -2.34 -6.81
C GLU A 65 23.88 -0.82 -6.96
N ALA A 66 22.86 -0.12 -6.45
CA ALA A 66 22.71 1.33 -6.53
C ALA A 66 23.74 2.05 -5.64
N GLY A 67 24.51 2.97 -6.22
CA GLY A 67 25.57 3.73 -5.55
C GLY A 67 25.31 5.24 -5.48
N PRO A 68 26.35 6.07 -5.30
CA PRO A 68 26.21 7.52 -5.22
C PRO A 68 25.46 8.14 -6.41
N ALA A 69 24.80 9.26 -6.15
CA ALA A 69 24.12 10.07 -7.14
C ALA A 69 25.02 10.48 -8.32
N THR A 70 24.40 10.59 -9.49
CA THR A 70 24.97 11.04 -10.75
C THR A 70 24.15 12.22 -11.29
N ALA A 71 24.47 12.69 -12.49
CA ALA A 71 23.74 13.80 -13.10
C ALA A 71 22.30 13.44 -13.53
N THR A 72 21.99 12.14 -13.69
CA THR A 72 20.69 11.69 -14.22
C THR A 72 20.07 10.56 -13.39
N GLY A 73 20.60 10.23 -12.22
CA GLY A 73 20.18 9.05 -11.46
C GLY A 73 21.17 8.69 -10.37
N VAL A 74 21.33 7.41 -10.12
CA VAL A 74 22.37 6.84 -9.25
C VAL A 74 23.38 6.03 -10.06
N SER A 75 24.57 5.85 -9.51
CA SER A 75 25.61 4.99 -10.11
C SER A 75 25.31 3.51 -9.85
N GLY A 76 26.00 2.63 -10.55
CA GLY A 76 25.84 1.18 -10.44
C GLY A 76 26.68 0.46 -11.48
N PRO A 77 26.56 -0.87 -11.64
CA PRO A 77 27.22 -1.59 -12.72
C PRO A 77 26.72 -1.11 -14.10
N SER A 78 27.54 -1.28 -15.13
CA SER A 78 27.01 -1.28 -16.49
C SER A 78 26.28 -2.61 -16.74
N PHE A 79 25.54 -2.74 -17.83
CA PHE A 79 24.80 -3.95 -18.16
C PHE A 79 25.14 -4.41 -19.57
N ALA A 80 25.54 -5.67 -19.70
CA ALA A 80 25.61 -6.32 -21.00
C ALA A 80 24.20 -6.72 -21.44
N VAL A 81 23.81 -6.32 -22.64
CA VAL A 81 22.57 -6.77 -23.28
C VAL A 81 22.92 -7.79 -24.34
N GLU A 82 22.34 -8.98 -24.23
CA GLU A 82 22.55 -10.08 -25.17
C GLU A 82 21.25 -10.41 -25.91
N ARG A 83 21.35 -10.64 -27.21
CA ARG A 83 20.28 -11.14 -28.06
C ARG A 83 20.69 -12.49 -28.62
N ASP A 84 19.85 -13.50 -28.40
CA ASP A 84 20.08 -14.87 -28.88
C ASP A 84 21.49 -15.42 -28.50
N GLY A 85 21.98 -15.03 -27.31
CA GLY A 85 23.29 -15.41 -26.77
C GLY A 85 24.48 -14.62 -27.32
N GLU A 86 24.27 -13.55 -28.09
CA GLU A 86 25.31 -12.64 -28.55
C GLU A 86 25.16 -11.26 -27.92
N ARG A 87 26.23 -10.73 -27.31
CA ARG A 87 26.24 -9.37 -26.77
C ARG A 87 26.07 -8.33 -27.88
N ILE A 88 25.01 -7.54 -27.79
CA ILE A 88 24.69 -6.48 -28.76
C ILE A 88 25.00 -5.08 -28.22
N ALA A 89 24.97 -4.90 -26.90
CA ALA A 89 25.22 -3.60 -26.28
C ALA A 89 25.82 -3.73 -24.87
N VAL A 90 26.37 -2.60 -24.40
CA VAL A 90 26.70 -2.34 -23.00
C VAL A 90 26.06 -1.02 -22.63
N VAL A 91 25.19 -1.02 -21.62
CA VAL A 91 24.45 0.16 -21.15
C VAL A 91 24.98 0.56 -19.78
N ASP A 92 25.34 1.83 -19.59
CA ASP A 92 26.00 2.30 -18.35
C ASP A 92 25.13 3.30 -17.58
N ASP A 93 24.36 4.10 -18.31
CA ASP A 93 23.68 5.33 -17.88
C ASP A 93 22.16 5.16 -17.66
N SER A 94 21.61 4.00 -17.96
CA SER A 94 20.21 3.63 -17.70
C SER A 94 20.08 2.13 -17.43
N THR A 95 18.85 1.67 -17.20
CA THR A 95 18.50 0.25 -17.22
C THR A 95 17.45 -0.05 -18.28
N ASN A 96 17.60 0.59 -19.44
CA ASN A 96 16.81 0.32 -20.63
C ASN A 96 17.67 0.37 -21.90
N TYR A 97 17.14 -0.18 -22.98
CA TYR A 97 17.81 -0.20 -24.28
C TYR A 97 16.81 -0.40 -25.41
N VAL A 98 17.07 0.18 -26.59
CA VAL A 98 16.35 -0.18 -27.81
C VAL A 98 17.29 -0.94 -28.73
N ASP A 99 16.92 -2.17 -29.07
CA ASP A 99 17.57 -2.96 -30.11
C ASP A 99 16.87 -2.71 -31.46
N PRO A 100 17.43 -1.87 -32.35
CA PRO A 100 16.82 -1.55 -33.64
C PRO A 100 16.84 -2.72 -34.63
N ASP A 101 17.69 -3.72 -34.39
CA ASP A 101 17.80 -4.93 -35.21
C ASP A 101 16.98 -6.10 -34.63
N GLY A 102 16.34 -5.88 -33.48
CA GLY A 102 15.52 -6.85 -32.77
C GLY A 102 14.24 -7.21 -33.53
N SER A 103 13.72 -8.41 -33.25
CA SER A 103 12.43 -8.84 -33.79
C SER A 103 11.58 -9.43 -32.67
N ALA A 104 10.27 -9.58 -32.89
CA ALA A 104 9.37 -10.23 -31.94
C ALA A 104 9.70 -11.72 -31.64
N GLN A 105 10.65 -12.32 -32.35
CA GLN A 105 11.14 -13.68 -32.09
C GLN A 105 12.47 -13.71 -31.31
N ALA A 106 13.11 -12.55 -31.15
CA ALA A 106 14.37 -12.43 -30.47
C ALA A 106 14.20 -12.73 -28.98
N ARG A 107 15.25 -13.31 -28.40
CA ARG A 107 15.33 -13.60 -26.98
C ARG A 107 16.46 -12.81 -26.36
N TYR A 108 16.22 -12.31 -25.15
CA TYR A 108 17.13 -11.38 -24.51
C TYR A 108 17.48 -11.81 -23.10
N THR A 109 18.73 -11.55 -22.73
CA THR A 109 19.21 -11.62 -21.36
C THR A 109 20.01 -10.35 -21.07
N VAL A 110 20.11 -10.00 -19.79
CA VAL A 110 21.00 -8.94 -19.33
C VAL A 110 21.83 -9.43 -18.16
N ALA A 111 23.03 -8.87 -18.00
CA ALA A 111 23.90 -9.16 -16.87
C ALA A 111 24.62 -7.89 -16.42
N PRO A 112 24.74 -7.62 -15.10
CA PRO A 112 25.58 -6.55 -14.62
C PRO A 112 27.04 -6.86 -15.00
N ILE A 113 27.79 -5.84 -15.38
CA ILE A 113 29.20 -5.94 -15.75
C ILE A 113 30.03 -4.86 -15.08
N TRP A 114 31.20 -5.26 -14.61
CA TRP A 114 32.26 -4.36 -14.15
C TRP A 114 33.46 -4.58 -15.05
N HIS A 115 33.64 -3.72 -16.05
CA HIS A 115 34.69 -3.85 -17.07
C HIS A 115 34.71 -5.22 -17.79
N ASP A 116 35.58 -6.15 -17.38
CA ASP A 116 35.76 -7.50 -17.93
C ASP A 116 35.13 -8.62 -17.08
N VAL A 117 34.46 -8.25 -15.98
CA VAL A 117 33.76 -9.19 -15.09
C VAL A 117 32.26 -9.11 -15.34
N THR A 118 31.64 -10.22 -15.74
CA THR A 118 30.19 -10.36 -15.88
C THR A 118 29.62 -11.01 -14.62
N GLY A 119 28.59 -10.40 -14.04
CA GLY A 119 27.82 -10.98 -12.93
C GLY A 119 26.81 -12.03 -13.39
N GLU A 120 25.80 -12.27 -12.57
CA GLU A 120 24.75 -13.23 -12.87
C GLU A 120 23.87 -12.75 -14.04
N THR A 121 23.68 -13.62 -15.02
CA THR A 121 22.81 -13.36 -16.17
C THR A 121 21.36 -13.57 -15.76
N SER A 122 20.48 -12.65 -16.14
CA SER A 122 19.04 -12.79 -15.96
C SER A 122 18.48 -14.03 -16.65
N ASP A 123 17.26 -14.40 -16.29
CA ASP A 123 16.48 -15.28 -17.13
C ASP A 123 16.26 -14.69 -18.53
N GLU A 124 16.04 -15.60 -19.48
CA GLU A 124 15.84 -15.27 -20.88
C GLU A 124 14.38 -14.93 -21.14
N VAL A 125 14.12 -13.74 -21.69
CA VAL A 125 12.76 -13.31 -22.03
C VAL A 125 12.55 -13.18 -23.53
N ALA A 126 11.32 -13.43 -23.95
CA ALA A 126 10.88 -13.21 -25.32
C ALA A 126 10.21 -11.83 -25.46
N ALA A 127 10.42 -11.18 -26.60
CA ALA A 127 9.79 -9.89 -26.87
C ALA A 127 8.25 -10.00 -26.99
N TRP A 128 7.53 -9.13 -26.29
CA TRP A 128 6.08 -9.01 -26.38
C TRP A 128 5.69 -8.41 -27.72
N ALA A 129 5.11 -9.24 -28.60
CA ALA A 129 4.85 -8.87 -29.99
C ALA A 129 3.74 -7.81 -30.15
N GLU A 130 2.76 -7.77 -29.24
CA GLU A 130 1.58 -6.91 -29.32
C GLU A 130 1.75 -5.58 -28.56
N GLY A 131 2.93 -5.33 -27.96
CA GLY A 131 3.18 -4.16 -27.12
C GLY A 131 2.71 -4.28 -25.66
N PHE A 132 2.09 -5.41 -25.33
CA PHE A 132 1.60 -5.76 -23.98
C PHE A 132 1.70 -7.28 -23.78
N TYR A 133 1.53 -7.72 -22.53
CA TYR A 133 1.42 -9.14 -22.18
C TYR A 133 0.08 -9.44 -21.53
N ASP A 134 -0.56 -10.54 -21.94
CA ASP A 134 -1.78 -11.04 -21.33
C ASP A 134 -1.42 -12.26 -20.47
N LEU A 135 -1.40 -12.07 -19.15
CA LEU A 135 -1.31 -13.14 -18.15
C LEU A 135 -2.62 -13.93 -18.16
N PRO A 136 -2.66 -15.17 -18.67
CA PRO A 136 -3.91 -15.91 -18.79
C PRO A 136 -4.43 -16.32 -17.42
N LEU A 137 -5.71 -16.08 -17.17
CA LEU A 137 -6.36 -16.37 -15.90
C LEU A 137 -7.33 -17.55 -16.00
N GLN A 138 -7.49 -18.29 -14.90
CA GLN A 138 -8.48 -19.35 -14.77
C GLN A 138 -9.78 -18.81 -14.17
N LYS A 139 -10.59 -18.14 -15.00
CA LYS A 139 -11.86 -17.56 -14.57
C LYS A 139 -12.77 -18.56 -13.83
N PRO A 140 -13.20 -18.28 -12.59
CA PRO A 140 -14.13 -19.12 -11.85
C PRO A 140 -15.48 -19.27 -12.57
N GLU A 141 -16.15 -20.40 -12.33
CA GLU A 141 -17.46 -20.66 -12.92
C GLU A 141 -18.53 -19.68 -12.40
N ALA A 142 -19.50 -19.37 -13.25
CA ALA A 142 -20.67 -18.57 -12.87
C ALA A 142 -21.51 -19.28 -11.80
N GLY A 143 -22.20 -18.51 -10.97
CA GLY A 143 -22.98 -19.02 -9.85
C GLY A 143 -24.40 -18.46 -9.78
N VAL A 144 -25.17 -18.97 -8.81
CA VAL A 144 -26.53 -18.51 -8.50
C VAL A 144 -26.68 -18.40 -6.99
N THR A 145 -27.21 -17.28 -6.51
CA THR A 145 -27.47 -17.04 -5.08
C THR A 145 -28.64 -17.91 -4.56
N PRO A 146 -28.83 -18.02 -3.23
CA PRO A 146 -29.98 -18.72 -2.66
C PRO A 146 -31.35 -18.21 -3.14
N THR A 147 -31.44 -16.95 -3.58
CA THR A 147 -32.67 -16.33 -4.12
C THR A 147 -32.85 -16.52 -5.64
N GLY A 148 -31.91 -17.18 -6.32
CA GLY A 148 -31.98 -17.45 -7.75
C GLY A 148 -31.36 -16.35 -8.63
N GLU A 149 -30.66 -15.37 -8.05
CA GLU A 149 -29.92 -14.36 -8.82
C GLU A 149 -28.65 -14.98 -9.41
N ALA A 150 -28.51 -14.95 -10.73
CA ALA A 150 -27.29 -15.40 -11.41
C ALA A 150 -26.20 -14.33 -11.35
N PHE A 151 -24.95 -14.75 -11.21
CA PHE A 151 -23.77 -13.89 -11.25
C PHE A 151 -22.62 -14.59 -11.99
N GLU A 152 -21.70 -13.80 -12.51
CA GLU A 152 -20.43 -14.27 -13.07
C GLU A 152 -19.28 -13.63 -12.31
N TYR A 153 -18.03 -13.92 -12.71
CA TYR A 153 -16.83 -13.34 -12.11
C TYR A 153 -16.09 -12.39 -13.06
N THR A 154 -15.54 -11.34 -12.48
CA THR A 154 -14.54 -10.48 -13.12
C THR A 154 -13.27 -10.45 -12.28
N ALA A 155 -12.11 -10.51 -12.92
CA ALA A 155 -10.85 -10.21 -12.25
C ALA A 155 -10.93 -8.78 -11.70
N ASN A 156 -10.35 -8.51 -10.53
CA ASN A 156 -10.57 -7.27 -9.81
C ASN A 156 -9.23 -6.73 -9.30
N ASP A 157 -9.15 -6.26 -8.05
CA ASP A 157 -7.91 -5.80 -7.44
C ASP A 157 -6.85 -6.91 -7.41
N ALA A 158 -5.58 -6.52 -7.54
CA ALA A 158 -4.44 -7.42 -7.49
C ALA A 158 -3.35 -6.90 -6.53
N SER A 159 -2.44 -7.79 -6.15
CA SER A 159 -1.19 -7.50 -5.45
C SER A 159 -0.06 -8.30 -6.11
N ALA A 160 1.20 -7.91 -5.86
CA ALA A 160 2.37 -8.61 -6.35
C ALA A 160 3.38 -8.85 -5.21
N ALA A 161 3.97 -10.04 -5.18
CA ALA A 161 5.03 -10.42 -4.24
C ALA A 161 5.77 -11.65 -4.76
N ASP A 162 7.04 -11.81 -4.38
CA ASP A 162 7.78 -13.07 -4.55
C ASP A 162 7.25 -14.07 -3.52
N VAL A 163 6.51 -15.08 -3.96
CA VAL A 163 5.87 -16.03 -3.05
C VAL A 163 6.69 -17.29 -2.84
N ASP A 164 7.71 -17.57 -3.67
CA ASP A 164 8.45 -18.84 -3.61
C ASP A 164 9.98 -18.68 -3.43
N GLY A 165 10.47 -17.44 -3.49
CA GLY A 165 11.81 -17.01 -3.14
C GLY A 165 12.79 -17.08 -4.31
N ASP A 166 12.30 -17.11 -5.54
CA ASP A 166 13.13 -17.13 -6.75
C ASP A 166 13.49 -15.73 -7.29
N GLY A 167 12.89 -14.68 -6.72
CA GLY A 167 13.08 -13.28 -7.08
C GLY A 167 12.13 -12.75 -8.14
N ALA A 168 11.40 -13.60 -8.87
CA ALA A 168 10.29 -13.19 -9.71
C ALA A 168 9.09 -12.82 -8.85
N LEU A 169 8.16 -12.04 -9.41
CA LEU A 169 6.93 -11.67 -8.71
C LEU A 169 5.77 -12.50 -9.24
N GLU A 170 5.00 -13.07 -8.32
CA GLU A 170 3.69 -13.65 -8.58
C GLU A 170 2.60 -12.60 -8.37
N PHE A 171 1.46 -12.83 -9.01
CA PHE A 171 0.33 -11.94 -9.00
C PHE A 171 -0.86 -12.59 -8.27
N VAL A 172 -1.25 -11.99 -7.15
CA VAL A 172 -2.43 -12.39 -6.39
C VAL A 172 -3.64 -11.60 -6.89
N VAL A 173 -4.62 -12.30 -7.46
CA VAL A 173 -5.78 -11.71 -8.15
C VAL A 173 -7.06 -12.01 -7.38
N LYS A 174 -7.78 -10.96 -6.99
CA LYS A 174 -9.13 -11.08 -6.44
C LYS A 174 -10.15 -11.25 -7.55
N TRP A 175 -11.02 -12.24 -7.41
CA TRP A 175 -12.20 -12.41 -8.25
C TRP A 175 -13.42 -11.82 -7.55
N ASP A 176 -14.02 -10.82 -8.20
CA ASP A 176 -15.23 -10.19 -7.71
C ASP A 176 -16.46 -10.75 -8.47
N PRO A 177 -17.48 -11.27 -7.77
CA PRO A 177 -18.72 -11.67 -8.41
C PRO A 177 -19.47 -10.42 -8.89
N THR A 178 -20.13 -10.48 -10.06
CA THR A 178 -20.85 -9.33 -10.66
C THR A 178 -22.00 -8.78 -9.80
N ASN A 179 -22.36 -9.49 -8.72
CA ASN A 179 -23.35 -9.08 -7.74
C ASN A 179 -22.72 -8.75 -6.37
N SER A 180 -21.44 -8.40 -6.31
CA SER A 180 -20.82 -7.78 -5.12
C SER A 180 -21.59 -6.53 -4.67
N LYS A 181 -21.42 -6.15 -3.41
CA LYS A 181 -22.23 -5.11 -2.76
C LYS A 181 -21.35 -4.09 -2.06
N ASP A 182 -21.69 -2.82 -2.20
CA ASP A 182 -21.32 -1.86 -1.16
C ASP A 182 -22.03 -2.25 0.14
N VAL A 183 -21.45 -1.94 1.31
CA VAL A 183 -22.02 -2.33 2.60
C VAL A 183 -23.42 -1.75 2.85
N SER A 184 -23.79 -0.66 2.20
CA SER A 184 -25.15 -0.08 2.27
C SER A 184 -26.20 -0.84 1.44
N GLN A 185 -25.77 -1.78 0.59
CA GLN A 185 -26.63 -2.47 -0.36
C GLN A 185 -27.03 -3.85 0.15
N LYS A 186 -28.32 -4.18 0.02
CA LYS A 186 -28.89 -5.49 0.39
C LYS A 186 -28.70 -6.53 -0.71
N GLY A 187 -28.74 -7.80 -0.33
CA GLY A 187 -28.70 -8.95 -1.23
C GLY A 187 -27.52 -9.87 -0.95
N PHE A 188 -27.70 -11.15 -1.29
CA PHE A 188 -26.64 -12.14 -1.32
C PHE A 188 -25.56 -11.77 -2.35
N THR A 189 -24.34 -12.21 -2.10
CA THR A 189 -23.24 -12.12 -3.06
C THR A 189 -22.76 -13.53 -3.44
N GLY A 190 -22.11 -13.64 -4.59
CA GLY A 190 -21.20 -14.77 -4.83
C GLY A 190 -20.05 -14.77 -3.82
N THR A 191 -19.30 -15.86 -3.81
CA THR A 191 -18.10 -15.98 -2.97
C THR A 191 -16.96 -15.14 -3.54
N VAL A 192 -15.99 -14.76 -2.72
CA VAL A 192 -14.73 -14.15 -3.16
C VAL A 192 -13.68 -15.24 -3.36
N TYR A 193 -12.93 -15.18 -4.46
CA TYR A 193 -11.73 -15.99 -4.66
C TYR A 193 -10.48 -15.12 -4.70
N LEU A 194 -9.37 -15.64 -4.17
CA LEU A 194 -8.03 -15.12 -4.43
C LEU A 194 -7.21 -16.20 -5.13
N ASP A 195 -6.61 -15.87 -6.25
CA ASP A 195 -5.72 -16.77 -7.00
C ASP A 195 -4.30 -16.21 -7.00
N THR A 196 -3.29 -17.07 -6.89
CA THR A 196 -1.89 -16.69 -7.07
C THR A 196 -1.35 -17.26 -8.37
N TYR A 197 -0.82 -16.41 -9.25
CA TYR A 197 -0.30 -16.79 -10.56
C TYR A 197 1.17 -16.44 -10.73
N GLU A 198 1.95 -17.35 -11.28
CA GLU A 198 3.24 -17.02 -11.92
C GLU A 198 2.98 -16.21 -13.20
N MET A 199 3.99 -15.45 -13.64
CA MET A 199 3.88 -14.61 -14.84
C MET A 199 3.56 -15.41 -16.12
N ASP A 200 3.85 -16.72 -16.18
CA ASP A 200 3.54 -17.55 -17.34
C ASP A 200 2.08 -18.05 -17.40
N GLY A 201 1.28 -17.75 -16.37
CA GLY A 201 -0.11 -18.18 -16.24
C GLY A 201 -0.32 -19.46 -15.44
N THR A 202 0.74 -20.03 -14.86
CA THR A 202 0.63 -21.12 -13.90
C THR A 202 -0.13 -20.64 -12.66
N LEU A 203 -1.31 -21.22 -12.43
CA LEU A 203 -2.06 -21.02 -11.19
C LEU A 203 -1.40 -21.86 -10.10
N LEU A 204 -0.91 -21.22 -9.03
CA LEU A 204 -0.25 -21.88 -7.91
C LEU A 204 -1.26 -22.32 -6.85
N ASN A 205 -2.18 -21.42 -6.47
CA ASN A 205 -3.22 -21.70 -5.48
C ASN A 205 -4.48 -20.86 -5.69
N ARG A 206 -5.57 -21.32 -5.09
CA ARG A 206 -6.85 -20.61 -4.97
C ARG A 206 -7.35 -20.65 -3.54
N LEU A 207 -7.65 -19.50 -2.97
CA LEU A 207 -8.43 -19.34 -1.75
C LEU A 207 -9.89 -19.11 -2.12
N ASP A 208 -10.80 -19.90 -1.57
CA ASP A 208 -12.26 -19.72 -1.64
C ASP A 208 -12.73 -19.23 -0.27
N LEU A 209 -13.12 -17.96 -0.15
CA LEU A 209 -13.44 -17.36 1.15
C LEU A 209 -14.75 -17.89 1.76
N GLY A 210 -15.50 -18.71 1.03
CA GLY A 210 -16.75 -19.29 1.49
C GLY A 210 -17.89 -18.28 1.56
N VAL A 211 -19.04 -18.77 2.01
CA VAL A 211 -20.29 -17.99 2.04
C VAL A 211 -20.33 -16.93 3.15
N ASN A 212 -19.49 -17.07 4.17
CA ASN A 212 -19.48 -16.22 5.36
C ASN A 212 -18.55 -15.00 5.23
N ILE A 213 -17.98 -14.78 4.04
CA ILE A 213 -17.31 -13.55 3.65
C ILE A 213 -18.09 -12.92 2.50
N ARG A 214 -18.68 -11.75 2.77
CA ARG A 214 -19.47 -11.01 1.78
C ARG A 214 -18.55 -10.34 0.75
N ALA A 215 -18.96 -10.31 -0.52
CA ALA A 215 -18.17 -9.70 -1.58
C ALA A 215 -18.45 -8.20 -1.73
N GLY A 216 -17.38 -7.41 -1.84
CA GLY A 216 -17.44 -5.96 -2.05
C GLY A 216 -16.16 -5.27 -1.57
N ALA A 217 -15.98 -4.01 -1.96
CA ALA A 217 -14.75 -3.25 -1.72
C ALA A 217 -14.36 -3.19 -0.23
N HIS A 218 -15.32 -3.03 0.68
CA HIS A 218 -15.03 -2.81 2.11
C HIS A 218 -14.88 -4.09 2.93
N TYR A 219 -15.01 -5.28 2.34
CA TYR A 219 -14.96 -6.56 3.06
C TYR A 219 -13.55 -7.17 3.07
N THR A 220 -13.18 -7.87 1.99
CA THR A 220 -11.89 -8.58 1.91
C THR A 220 -10.78 -7.60 1.58
N GLN A 221 -9.88 -7.39 2.54
CA GLN A 221 -8.60 -6.72 2.36
C GLN A 221 -7.52 -7.81 2.53
N PHE A 222 -6.68 -8.01 1.52
CA PHE A 222 -5.72 -9.13 1.49
C PHE A 222 -4.30 -8.59 1.37
N MET A 223 -3.44 -8.92 2.34
CA MET A 223 -2.07 -8.40 2.39
C MET A 223 -1.08 -9.51 2.03
N VAL A 224 -0.29 -9.29 0.98
CA VAL A 224 0.70 -10.25 0.46
C VAL A 224 2.10 -9.68 0.66
N TYR A 225 2.87 -10.28 1.56
CA TYR A 225 4.17 -9.76 1.98
C TYR A 225 5.01 -10.86 2.66
N ASP A 226 6.34 -10.73 2.64
CA ASP A 226 7.25 -11.54 3.44
C ASP A 226 7.33 -10.94 4.85
N TYR A 227 6.57 -11.49 5.80
CA TYR A 227 6.46 -10.90 7.13
C TYR A 227 7.59 -11.35 8.08
N ASP A 228 8.08 -12.59 7.92
CA ASP A 228 9.08 -13.18 8.80
C ASP A 228 10.52 -13.06 8.28
N GLY A 229 10.69 -12.56 7.05
CA GLY A 229 11.98 -12.29 6.41
C GLY A 229 12.66 -13.55 5.88
N ASP A 230 11.92 -14.62 5.59
CA ASP A 230 12.48 -15.87 5.05
C ASP A 230 12.75 -15.84 3.54
N GLY A 231 12.35 -14.75 2.87
CA GLY A 231 12.48 -14.52 1.44
C GLY A 231 11.25 -14.93 0.63
N ARG A 232 10.14 -15.34 1.27
CA ARG A 232 8.91 -15.78 0.60
C ARG A 232 7.71 -15.13 1.24
N ALA A 233 6.78 -14.65 0.42
CA ALA A 233 5.60 -13.98 0.93
C ALA A 233 4.57 -14.93 1.55
N GLU A 234 3.86 -14.43 2.56
CA GLU A 234 2.58 -14.94 3.04
C GLU A 234 1.41 -14.06 2.57
N THR A 235 0.22 -14.65 2.57
CA THR A 235 -1.04 -13.89 2.45
C THR A 235 -1.75 -13.89 3.81
N ILE A 236 -2.03 -12.71 4.35
CA ILE A 236 -2.83 -12.54 5.56
C ILE A 236 -4.14 -11.82 5.23
N LEU A 237 -5.27 -12.37 5.68
CA LEU A 237 -6.60 -11.79 5.47
C LEU A 237 -7.65 -12.32 6.46
N LYS A 238 -8.76 -11.58 6.54
CA LYS A 238 -9.95 -11.99 7.29
C LYS A 238 -10.61 -13.20 6.62
N THR A 239 -10.90 -14.23 7.41
CA THR A 239 -11.58 -15.46 7.00
C THR A 239 -12.76 -15.77 7.94
N ALA A 240 -13.50 -16.83 7.63
CA ALA A 240 -14.68 -17.25 8.37
C ALA A 240 -14.88 -18.76 8.26
N PRO A 241 -15.83 -19.37 9.01
CA PRO A 241 -16.18 -20.77 8.80
C PRO A 241 -16.52 -21.06 7.34
N GLY A 242 -15.95 -22.15 6.81
CA GLY A 242 -16.14 -22.55 5.42
C GLY A 242 -15.16 -21.94 4.42
N THR A 243 -14.26 -21.04 4.83
CA THR A 243 -13.11 -20.65 4.00
C THR A 243 -12.24 -21.87 3.71
N SER A 244 -11.81 -22.02 2.46
CA SER A 244 -11.03 -23.16 1.97
C SER A 244 -9.90 -22.72 1.05
N TRP A 245 -8.96 -23.62 0.81
CA TRP A 245 -7.80 -23.38 -0.04
C TRP A 245 -7.48 -24.61 -0.90
N GLN A 246 -6.89 -24.36 -2.08
CA GLN A 246 -6.45 -25.37 -3.02
C GLN A 246 -5.06 -25.03 -3.55
N THR A 247 -4.17 -26.02 -3.60
CA THR A 247 -2.86 -25.95 -4.27
C THR A 247 -2.94 -26.66 -5.61
N TYR A 248 -2.45 -26.04 -6.67
CA TYR A 248 -2.41 -26.61 -8.01
C TYR A 248 -1.01 -27.11 -8.34
N GLY A 249 -0.94 -28.22 -9.07
CA GLY A 249 0.29 -28.68 -9.69
C GLY A 249 0.52 -28.02 -11.05
N SER A 250 1.72 -28.17 -11.60
CA SER A 250 2.10 -27.63 -12.91
C SER A 250 1.25 -28.13 -14.10
N ASP A 251 0.44 -29.19 -13.90
CA ASP A 251 -0.50 -29.70 -14.91
C ASP A 251 -1.92 -29.10 -14.76
N GLY A 252 -2.10 -28.15 -13.83
CA GLY A 252 -3.36 -27.49 -13.51
C GLY A 252 -4.32 -28.34 -12.65
N ALA A 253 -3.90 -29.52 -12.17
CA ALA A 253 -4.72 -30.32 -11.27
C ALA A 253 -4.56 -29.87 -9.82
N VAL A 254 -5.64 -29.92 -9.04
CA VAL A 254 -5.58 -29.73 -7.58
C VAL A 254 -4.77 -30.87 -6.97
N THR A 255 -3.72 -30.53 -6.23
CA THR A 255 -2.81 -31.48 -5.57
C THR A 255 -3.07 -31.59 -4.08
N TYR A 256 -3.43 -30.47 -3.45
CA TYR A 256 -3.82 -30.39 -2.05
C TYR A 256 -5.01 -29.44 -1.90
N GLU A 257 -5.84 -29.69 -0.90
CA GLU A 257 -6.95 -28.83 -0.53
C GLU A 257 -7.20 -28.93 0.98
N GLY A 258 -7.77 -27.89 1.56
CA GLY A 258 -8.10 -27.85 2.98
C GLY A 258 -9.13 -26.79 3.33
N LEU A 259 -9.66 -26.87 4.55
CA LEU A 259 -10.47 -25.82 5.17
C LEU A 259 -9.61 -25.06 6.15
N VAL A 260 -9.88 -23.77 6.30
CA VAL A 260 -9.32 -22.97 7.41
C VAL A 260 -9.78 -23.58 8.73
N THR A 261 -8.82 -23.77 9.63
CA THR A 261 -9.04 -24.38 10.92
C THR A 261 -9.76 -23.41 11.84
N MET A 262 -10.86 -23.86 12.44
CA MET A 262 -11.56 -23.10 13.46
C MET A 262 -10.87 -23.27 14.82
N PRO A 263 -10.74 -22.19 15.62
CA PRO A 263 -10.26 -22.28 17.00
C PRO A 263 -11.05 -23.34 17.80
N GLN A 264 -10.35 -24.08 18.67
CA GLN A 264 -10.97 -25.16 19.45
C GLN A 264 -12.13 -24.67 20.33
N GLU A 265 -12.06 -23.42 20.81
CA GLU A 265 -13.13 -22.80 21.59
C GLU A 265 -14.43 -22.66 20.78
N ASP A 266 -14.35 -22.40 19.48
CA ASP A 266 -15.52 -22.27 18.61
C ASP A 266 -16.13 -23.63 18.29
N LEU A 267 -15.29 -24.65 18.09
CA LEU A 267 -15.76 -26.04 17.97
C LEU A 267 -16.44 -26.52 19.26
N ASP A 268 -15.89 -26.16 20.43
CA ASP A 268 -16.47 -26.48 21.74
C ASP A 268 -17.78 -25.71 21.98
N ALA A 269 -17.91 -24.51 21.42
CA ALA A 269 -19.15 -23.72 21.39
C ALA A 269 -20.20 -24.25 20.40
N GLY A 270 -19.82 -25.17 19.52
CA GLY A 270 -20.71 -25.88 18.60
C GLY A 270 -20.78 -25.30 17.19
N TYR A 271 -19.90 -24.36 16.84
CA TYR A 271 -19.77 -23.83 15.49
C TYR A 271 -19.16 -24.89 14.55
N SER A 272 -19.50 -24.81 13.26
CA SER A 272 -19.09 -25.75 12.22
C SER A 272 -18.61 -25.02 10.95
N PRO A 273 -17.65 -25.59 10.19
CA PRO A 273 -17.27 -25.06 8.87
C PRO A 273 -18.43 -25.06 7.85
N ASP A 274 -19.47 -25.85 8.08
CA ASP A 274 -20.66 -25.94 7.22
C ASP A 274 -21.74 -24.89 7.56
N ASP A 275 -21.53 -24.05 8.59
CA ASP A 275 -22.51 -23.04 8.98
C ASP A 275 -22.64 -21.94 7.92
N ASP A 276 -23.86 -21.45 7.69
CA ASP A 276 -24.15 -20.33 6.78
C ASP A 276 -24.80 -19.19 7.59
N TYR A 277 -24.05 -18.12 7.79
CA TYR A 277 -24.46 -16.95 8.56
C TYR A 277 -25.10 -15.85 7.70
N ARG A 278 -25.28 -16.09 6.39
CA ARG A 278 -25.97 -15.13 5.53
C ARG A 278 -27.46 -15.16 5.82
N MET A 279 -27.96 -14.11 6.46
CA MET A 279 -29.37 -14.06 6.85
C MET A 279 -30.27 -13.79 5.66
N THR A 280 -31.37 -14.54 5.58
CA THR A 280 -32.58 -14.08 4.87
C THR A 280 -33.29 -12.99 5.67
N ALA A 281 -34.19 -12.23 5.04
CA ALA A 281 -34.99 -11.22 5.73
C ALA A 281 -35.84 -11.80 6.88
N ALA A 282 -36.24 -13.07 6.76
CA ALA A 282 -36.97 -13.77 7.83
C ALA A 282 -36.05 -14.12 9.01
N GLU A 283 -34.82 -14.57 8.75
CA GLU A 283 -33.82 -14.84 9.78
C GLU A 283 -33.31 -13.56 10.43
N TYR A 284 -33.18 -12.47 9.67
CA TYR A 284 -32.85 -11.17 10.23
C TYR A 284 -33.97 -10.61 11.11
N ARG A 285 -35.24 -10.79 10.71
CA ARG A 285 -36.38 -10.48 11.60
C ARG A 285 -36.27 -11.30 12.89
N GLU A 286 -35.98 -12.60 12.79
CA GLU A 286 -35.80 -13.49 13.94
C GLU A 286 -34.66 -13.03 14.86
N HIS A 287 -33.52 -12.63 14.29
CA HIS A 287 -32.40 -12.03 15.00
C HIS A 287 -32.81 -10.78 15.78
N LEU A 288 -33.53 -9.84 15.14
CA LEU A 288 -34.04 -8.65 15.81
C LEU A 288 -34.98 -8.97 16.97
N VAL A 289 -35.78 -10.05 16.87
CA VAL A 289 -36.64 -10.47 17.98
C VAL A 289 -35.80 -10.87 19.18
N GLY A 290 -34.70 -11.61 18.96
CA GLY A 290 -33.74 -11.95 20.01
C GLY A 290 -33.11 -10.70 20.65
N VAL A 291 -32.66 -9.74 19.82
CA VAL A 291 -32.11 -8.47 20.29
C VAL A 291 -33.12 -7.71 21.15
N PHE A 292 -34.38 -7.63 20.72
CA PHE A 292 -35.43 -6.90 21.44
C PHE A 292 -35.86 -7.63 22.72
N GLU A 293 -35.98 -8.96 22.68
CA GLU A 293 -36.27 -9.78 23.87
C GLU A 293 -35.22 -9.56 24.97
N GLY A 294 -33.94 -9.46 24.60
CA GLY A 294 -32.82 -9.17 25.50
C GLY A 294 -32.64 -7.70 25.92
N TRP A 295 -33.51 -6.78 25.49
CA TRP A 295 -33.30 -5.32 25.66
C TRP A 295 -33.00 -4.89 27.10
N SER A 296 -33.73 -5.41 28.10
CA SER A 296 -33.53 -5.05 29.52
C SER A 296 -32.21 -5.52 30.11
N GLU A 297 -31.53 -6.45 29.45
CA GLU A 297 -30.25 -7.01 29.89
C GLU A 297 -29.07 -6.33 29.17
N HIS A 298 -29.33 -5.56 28.11
CA HIS A 298 -28.29 -4.86 27.37
C HIS A 298 -27.51 -3.91 28.30
N PRO A 299 -26.16 -3.91 28.28
CA PRO A 299 -25.35 -3.13 29.21
C PRO A 299 -25.72 -1.64 29.27
N GLU A 300 -25.98 -1.02 28.10
CA GLU A 300 -26.37 0.39 28.01
C GLU A 300 -27.76 0.69 28.58
N VAL A 301 -28.68 -0.29 28.59
CA VAL A 301 -30.01 -0.15 29.22
C VAL A 301 -29.88 -0.31 30.74
N VAL A 302 -29.08 -1.30 31.18
CA VAL A 302 -28.82 -1.55 32.61
C VAL A 302 -28.09 -0.39 33.27
N SER A 303 -27.16 0.26 32.57
CA SER A 303 -26.45 1.45 33.05
C SER A 303 -27.36 2.70 33.12
N GLY A 304 -28.48 2.68 32.41
CA GLY A 304 -29.37 3.82 32.24
C GLY A 304 -28.90 4.83 31.18
N THR A 305 -27.90 4.48 30.36
CA THR A 305 -27.50 5.29 29.21
C THR A 305 -28.60 5.30 28.14
N TRP A 306 -29.16 4.12 27.84
CA TRP A 306 -30.25 3.93 26.89
C TRP A 306 -31.62 3.93 27.58
N PRO A 307 -32.70 4.19 26.82
CA PRO A 307 -34.06 4.12 27.34
C PRO A 307 -34.39 2.75 27.92
N ALA A 308 -35.19 2.72 28.99
CA ALA A 308 -35.52 1.49 29.69
C ALA A 308 -36.37 0.54 28.83
N THR A 309 -37.11 1.10 27.86
CA THR A 309 -37.91 0.36 26.88
C THR A 309 -37.64 0.81 25.45
N LEU A 310 -37.95 -0.05 24.48
CA LEU A 310 -37.85 0.24 23.05
C LEU A 310 -38.87 1.31 22.63
N GLU A 311 -40.06 1.29 23.21
CA GLU A 311 -41.08 2.33 22.97
C GLU A 311 -40.60 3.71 23.38
N GLU A 312 -39.94 3.83 24.53
CA GLU A 312 -39.30 5.07 24.96
C GLU A 312 -38.21 5.49 23.96
N ALA A 313 -37.42 4.54 23.45
CA ALA A 313 -36.40 4.80 22.45
C ALA A 313 -36.96 5.31 21.12
N TRP A 314 -38.16 4.88 20.73
CA TRP A 314 -38.84 5.37 19.52
C TRP A 314 -39.79 6.55 19.78
N GLY A 315 -39.93 6.98 21.04
CA GLY A 315 -40.79 8.11 21.43
C GLY A 315 -42.29 7.80 21.33
N ILE A 316 -42.69 6.54 21.55
CA ILE A 316 -44.09 6.10 21.57
C ILE A 316 -44.52 5.68 23.00
N PRO A 317 -45.82 5.60 23.31
CA PRO A 317 -46.29 5.14 24.63
C PRO A 317 -45.82 3.71 24.93
N VAL A 318 -45.36 3.48 26.17
CA VAL A 318 -45.00 2.14 26.65
C VAL A 318 -46.29 1.34 26.87
N GLU A 319 -46.42 0.23 26.16
CA GLU A 319 -47.60 -0.67 26.26
C GLU A 319 -47.21 -2.07 26.75
N HIS A 320 -45.92 -2.42 26.74
CA HIS A 320 -45.42 -3.73 27.14
C HIS A 320 -44.78 -3.72 28.53
N GLU A 321 -44.74 -4.90 29.17
CA GLU A 321 -43.98 -5.14 30.40
C GLU A 321 -42.60 -5.71 30.07
N TYR A 322 -41.58 -5.31 30.82
CA TYR A 322 -40.19 -5.75 30.66
C TYR A 322 -39.73 -6.61 31.86
N PRO A 323 -38.87 -7.63 31.67
CA PRO A 323 -38.28 -8.08 30.40
C PRO A 323 -39.35 -8.59 29.43
N LEU A 324 -39.14 -8.36 28.13
CA LEU A 324 -40.14 -8.65 27.13
C LEU A 324 -40.40 -10.15 27.06
N THR A 325 -41.66 -10.51 26.84
CA THR A 325 -41.97 -11.86 26.35
C THR A 325 -41.63 -11.92 24.87
N ARG A 326 -41.34 -13.13 24.38
CA ARG A 326 -41.15 -13.38 22.96
C ARG A 326 -42.26 -12.79 22.07
N GLU A 327 -43.53 -12.94 22.46
CA GLU A 327 -44.69 -12.39 21.73
C GLU A 327 -44.62 -10.85 21.66
N SER A 328 -44.29 -10.19 22.76
CA SER A 328 -44.12 -8.73 22.82
C SER A 328 -42.91 -8.25 22.01
N ALA A 329 -41.81 -9.01 21.99
CA ALA A 329 -40.66 -8.70 21.16
C ALA A 329 -40.99 -8.81 19.67
N GLU A 330 -41.74 -9.82 19.25
CA GLU A 330 -42.24 -9.97 17.87
C GLU A 330 -43.13 -8.78 17.44
N GLU A 331 -44.05 -8.34 18.30
CA GLU A 331 -44.89 -7.18 18.05
C GLU A 331 -44.06 -5.89 17.88
N LEU A 332 -43.02 -5.69 18.71
CA LEU A 332 -42.13 -4.53 18.63
C LEU A 332 -41.19 -4.58 17.41
N VAL A 333 -40.74 -5.77 16.99
CA VAL A 333 -39.97 -5.93 15.75
C VAL A 333 -40.83 -5.61 14.52
N ASP A 334 -42.07 -6.10 14.47
CA ASP A 334 -42.99 -5.77 13.38
C ASP A 334 -43.25 -4.27 13.32
N TYR A 335 -43.46 -3.63 14.48
CA TYR A 335 -43.55 -2.17 14.55
C TYR A 335 -42.26 -1.49 14.06
N PHE A 336 -41.08 -1.97 14.46
CA PHE A 336 -39.81 -1.40 14.06
C PHE A 336 -39.61 -1.46 12.54
N ILE A 337 -39.82 -2.63 11.94
CA ILE A 337 -39.64 -2.89 10.51
C ILE A 337 -40.69 -2.17 9.66
N ASP A 338 -41.97 -2.26 10.03
CA ASP A 338 -43.07 -1.78 9.18
C ASP A 338 -43.42 -0.31 9.41
N VAL A 339 -43.09 0.24 10.58
CA VAL A 339 -43.52 1.58 11.00
C VAL A 339 -42.35 2.49 11.33
N TYR A 340 -41.52 2.14 12.33
CA TYR A 340 -40.47 3.05 12.80
C TYR A 340 -39.42 3.31 11.72
N ALA A 341 -38.78 2.27 11.18
CA ALA A 341 -37.70 2.42 10.21
C ALA A 341 -38.16 3.16 8.92
N PRO A 342 -39.32 2.82 8.30
CA PRO A 342 -39.84 3.57 7.16
C PRO A 342 -40.23 5.01 7.48
N SER A 343 -40.64 5.29 8.73
CA SER A 343 -40.93 6.67 9.18
C SER A 343 -39.69 7.55 9.24
N ARG A 344 -38.51 6.96 9.53
CA ARG A 344 -37.20 7.64 9.51
C ARG A 344 -36.77 7.92 8.08
N SER A 345 -36.97 6.96 7.19
CA SER A 345 -36.78 7.17 5.76
C SER A 345 -37.44 6.10 4.90
N ALA A 346 -38.02 6.50 3.77
CA ALA A 346 -38.68 5.58 2.84
C ALA A 346 -37.74 4.55 2.16
N ARG A 347 -36.41 4.65 2.29
CA ARG A 347 -35.48 3.60 1.82
C ARG A 347 -35.08 2.60 2.91
N ASN A 348 -35.54 2.78 4.15
CA ASN A 348 -35.31 1.83 5.23
C ASN A 348 -36.33 0.68 5.11
N ASP A 349 -36.21 -0.08 4.03
CA ASP A 349 -37.01 -1.28 3.82
C ASP A 349 -36.23 -2.49 4.36
N LEU A 350 -36.48 -2.87 5.60
CA LEU A 350 -35.83 -4.02 6.24
C LEU A 350 -36.55 -5.35 5.95
N THR A 351 -37.71 -5.32 5.25
CA THR A 351 -38.44 -6.53 4.84
C THR A 351 -37.72 -7.32 3.75
N THR A 352 -36.69 -6.72 3.15
CA THR A 352 -35.85 -7.28 2.08
C THR A 352 -34.36 -7.31 2.47
N PHE A 353 -34.07 -7.33 3.79
CA PHE A 353 -32.71 -7.40 4.32
C PHE A 353 -32.16 -8.82 4.20
N ASP A 354 -31.64 -9.14 3.02
CA ASP A 354 -31.06 -10.44 2.69
C ASP A 354 -29.54 -10.35 2.50
N GLY A 355 -28.82 -11.41 2.86
CA GLY A 355 -27.43 -11.68 2.47
C GLY A 355 -26.35 -11.01 3.31
N PHE A 356 -26.70 -10.41 4.45
CA PHE A 356 -25.74 -9.90 5.44
C PHE A 356 -25.32 -10.98 6.43
N ILE A 357 -24.12 -10.85 6.97
CA ILE A 357 -23.54 -11.69 8.02
C ILE A 357 -23.30 -10.79 9.24
N VAL A 358 -24.25 -10.79 10.18
CA VAL A 358 -24.19 -9.93 11.38
C VAL A 358 -23.91 -10.73 12.67
N ASP A 359 -23.69 -12.03 12.53
CA ASP A 359 -23.35 -12.96 13.60
C ASP A 359 -22.39 -14.04 13.07
N GLY A 360 -21.88 -14.90 13.95
CA GLY A 360 -20.93 -15.96 13.65
C GLY A 360 -19.47 -15.54 13.89
N PRO A 361 -18.56 -16.52 14.07
CA PRO A 361 -17.17 -16.24 14.37
C PRO A 361 -16.43 -15.67 13.15
N GLU A 362 -15.41 -14.85 13.42
CA GLU A 362 -14.55 -14.20 12.42
C GLU A 362 -13.09 -14.48 12.76
N TYR A 363 -12.29 -14.74 11.74
CA TYR A 363 -10.89 -15.15 11.91
C TYR A 363 -9.94 -14.27 11.10
N LEU A 364 -8.68 -14.29 11.50
CA LEU A 364 -7.55 -13.77 10.75
C LEU A 364 -6.60 -14.94 10.49
N THR A 365 -6.34 -15.21 9.22
CA THR A 365 -5.56 -16.39 8.81
C THR A 365 -4.33 -15.97 8.00
N VAL A 366 -3.21 -16.62 8.30
CA VAL A 366 -1.97 -16.58 7.51
C VAL A 366 -1.97 -17.79 6.57
N PHE A 367 -1.71 -17.55 5.30
CA PHE A 367 -1.54 -18.57 4.27
C PHE A 367 -0.15 -18.48 3.68
N ASP A 368 0.48 -19.63 3.43
CA ASP A 368 1.66 -19.75 2.58
C ASP A 368 1.27 -19.30 1.16
N ALA A 369 1.85 -18.21 0.65
CA ALA A 369 1.35 -17.60 -0.58
C ALA A 369 1.69 -18.41 -1.85
N THR A 370 2.67 -19.31 -1.80
CA THR A 370 2.92 -20.26 -2.91
C THR A 370 1.81 -21.31 -2.98
N THR A 371 1.51 -21.95 -1.86
CA THR A 371 0.65 -23.15 -1.83
C THR A 371 -0.80 -22.86 -1.50
N GLY A 372 -1.09 -21.68 -0.94
CA GLY A 372 -2.38 -21.31 -0.37
C GLY A 372 -2.70 -22.06 0.92
N ARG A 373 -1.76 -22.84 1.47
CA ARG A 373 -2.00 -23.64 2.67
C ARG A 373 -2.10 -22.74 3.90
N GLU A 374 -3.11 -22.98 4.73
CA GLU A 374 -3.20 -22.38 6.07
C GLU A 374 -1.94 -22.67 6.90
N LEU A 375 -1.34 -21.61 7.46
CA LEU A 375 -0.21 -21.66 8.38
C LEU A 375 -0.65 -21.47 9.84
N ASP A 376 -1.44 -20.43 10.11
CA ASP A 376 -2.02 -20.17 11.42
C ASP A 376 -3.33 -19.37 11.31
N THR A 377 -4.23 -19.56 12.28
CA THR A 377 -5.53 -18.88 12.35
C THR A 377 -5.83 -18.45 13.77
N VAL A 378 -6.09 -17.15 13.93
CA VAL A 378 -6.50 -16.54 15.20
C VAL A 378 -7.87 -15.87 15.05
N ARG A 379 -8.47 -15.43 16.16
CA ARG A 379 -9.70 -14.64 16.14
C ARG A 379 -9.42 -13.29 15.48
N TYR A 380 -10.31 -12.83 14.61
CA TYR A 380 -10.22 -11.51 14.02
C TYR A 380 -10.45 -10.44 15.10
N GLU A 381 -9.44 -9.62 15.35
CA GLU A 381 -9.60 -8.37 16.09
C GLU A 381 -9.28 -7.21 15.12
N PRO A 382 -10.06 -6.13 15.11
CA PRO A 382 -11.14 -5.81 16.05
C PRO A 382 -12.46 -6.59 15.81
N GLY A 383 -13.03 -7.13 16.89
CA GLY A 383 -14.27 -7.90 16.86
C GLY A 383 -15.52 -7.13 16.42
N ARG A 384 -16.60 -7.88 16.10
CA ARG A 384 -17.88 -7.33 15.60
C ARG A 384 -18.72 -6.67 16.70
N ASP A 385 -18.72 -7.25 17.89
CA ASP A 385 -19.62 -6.96 19.03
C ASP A 385 -21.11 -7.21 18.77
N ASP A 386 -21.72 -6.50 17.83
CA ASP A 386 -23.15 -6.58 17.51
C ASP A 386 -23.44 -6.35 16.01
N ASP A 387 -24.71 -6.26 15.63
CA ASP A 387 -25.14 -6.08 14.24
C ASP A 387 -25.00 -4.65 13.70
N GLY A 388 -24.31 -3.77 14.44
CA GLY A 388 -24.12 -2.36 14.12
C GLY A 388 -24.85 -1.40 15.07
N LEU A 389 -25.58 -1.90 16.06
CA LEU A 389 -26.32 -1.08 17.03
C LEU A 389 -25.38 -0.13 17.79
N LEU A 390 -24.27 -0.62 18.34
CA LEU A 390 -23.23 0.19 18.99
C LEU A 390 -22.38 0.97 17.99
N TRP A 391 -22.19 0.43 16.78
CA TRP A 391 -21.44 1.11 15.71
C TRP A 391 -22.18 2.30 15.11
N GLY A 392 -23.47 2.47 15.41
CA GLY A 392 -24.27 3.62 14.98
C GLY A 392 -25.11 3.40 13.73
N ASP A 393 -25.25 2.17 13.28
CA ASP A 393 -25.96 1.83 12.04
C ASP A 393 -27.47 2.01 12.11
N TYR A 394 -28.01 2.08 13.33
CA TYR A 394 -29.42 2.33 13.61
C TYR A 394 -29.72 3.79 13.99
N ALA A 395 -28.69 4.57 14.32
CA ALA A 395 -28.85 5.89 14.93
C ALA A 395 -29.23 6.99 13.92
N MET A 396 -28.84 6.78 12.66
CA MET A 396 -29.00 7.77 11.60
C MET A 396 -30.41 7.74 10.98
N SER A 397 -30.69 8.64 10.04
CA SER A 397 -31.98 8.64 9.32
C SER A 397 -32.10 7.44 8.38
N ARG A 398 -30.97 7.03 7.79
CA ARG A 398 -30.76 5.74 7.14
C ARG A 398 -30.43 4.72 8.22
N ILE A 399 -31.22 3.65 8.30
CA ILE A 399 -30.96 2.51 9.17
C ILE A 399 -30.32 1.44 8.29
N GLU A 400 -29.04 1.16 8.52
CA GLU A 400 -28.20 0.31 7.67
C GLU A 400 -27.38 -0.68 8.51
N PRO A 401 -28.04 -1.68 9.13
CA PRO A 401 -27.37 -2.72 9.91
C PRO A 401 -26.27 -3.39 9.09
N GLY A 402 -25.12 -3.67 9.70
CA GLY A 402 -23.96 -4.23 8.99
C GLY A 402 -23.20 -3.23 8.10
N ASN A 403 -23.37 -1.91 8.26
CA ASN A 403 -22.68 -0.90 7.44
C ASN A 403 -21.35 -0.46 8.07
N ARG A 404 -21.39 0.30 9.17
CA ARG A 404 -20.19 0.86 9.82
C ARG A 404 -19.33 -0.22 10.44
N VAL A 405 -19.97 -1.27 10.93
CA VAL A 405 -19.29 -2.43 11.51
C VAL A 405 -18.47 -3.18 10.46
N ASP A 406 -18.92 -3.33 9.21
CA ASP A 406 -18.19 -4.07 8.17
C ASP A 406 -17.36 -3.16 7.26
N ARG A 407 -16.76 -2.14 7.86
CA ARG A 407 -15.79 -1.26 7.20
C ARG A 407 -14.37 -1.71 7.55
N PHE A 408 -13.76 -2.53 6.69
CA PHE A 408 -12.43 -3.08 6.94
C PHE A 408 -11.35 -2.38 6.12
N LEU A 409 -10.17 -2.22 6.71
CA LEU A 409 -8.95 -1.79 6.02
C LEU A 409 -7.80 -2.73 6.43
N ALA A 410 -6.79 -2.84 5.58
CA ALA A 410 -5.55 -3.52 5.91
C ALA A 410 -4.33 -2.82 5.31
N GLY A 411 -3.15 -3.14 5.84
CA GLY A 411 -1.87 -2.66 5.34
C GLY A 411 -0.72 -3.52 5.83
N VAL A 412 0.47 -3.16 5.36
CA VAL A 412 1.75 -3.67 5.87
C VAL A 412 2.50 -2.47 6.42
N ALA A 413 3.20 -2.64 7.54
CA ALA A 413 4.02 -1.58 8.12
C ALA A 413 5.27 -2.15 8.78
N HIS A 414 6.33 -1.36 8.75
CA HIS A 414 7.59 -1.65 9.39
C HIS A 414 7.70 -0.91 10.74
N LEU A 415 7.21 -1.55 11.81
CA LEU A 415 6.95 -0.94 13.14
C LEU A 415 8.10 -1.03 14.16
N ASP A 416 9.28 -1.51 13.76
CA ASP A 416 10.48 -1.52 14.63
C ASP A 416 11.77 -1.45 13.82
N ASP A 417 12.91 -1.48 14.51
CA ASP A 417 14.23 -1.38 13.91
C ASP A 417 14.65 -2.66 13.14
N ASP A 418 13.85 -3.73 13.14
CA ASP A 418 14.16 -4.94 12.38
C ASP A 418 13.90 -4.70 10.89
N THR A 419 14.99 -4.71 10.12
CA THR A 419 14.95 -4.42 8.69
C THR A 419 14.55 -5.61 7.83
N THR A 420 14.28 -6.77 8.43
CA THR A 420 13.93 -8.00 7.71
C THR A 420 12.48 -8.42 7.89
N THR A 421 11.79 -7.90 8.90
CA THR A 421 10.40 -8.28 9.21
C THR A 421 9.44 -7.12 8.96
N ALA A 422 8.16 -7.46 8.81
CA ALA A 422 7.07 -6.50 8.72
C ALA A 422 5.89 -6.93 9.62
N SER A 423 5.03 -5.97 9.95
CA SER A 423 3.79 -6.20 10.69
C SER A 423 2.59 -6.05 9.76
N ALA A 424 1.59 -6.91 9.95
CA ALA A 424 0.31 -6.81 9.27
C ALA A 424 -0.64 -5.90 10.06
N ILE A 425 -1.31 -4.97 9.37
CA ILE A 425 -2.24 -4.01 9.96
C ILE A 425 -3.65 -4.38 9.52
N PHE A 426 -4.58 -4.50 10.48
CA PHE A 426 -6.00 -4.74 10.21
C PHE A 426 -6.86 -3.79 11.02
N ALA A 427 -7.84 -3.16 10.37
CA ALA A 427 -8.71 -2.19 11.01
C ALA A 427 -10.19 -2.47 10.73
N ARG A 428 -11.03 -2.05 11.68
CA ARG A 428 -12.49 -2.09 11.59
C ARG A 428 -13.10 -0.78 12.06
N GLY A 429 -13.93 -0.20 11.18
CA GLY A 429 -14.66 1.04 11.41
C GLY A 429 -13.79 2.29 11.30
N TYR A 430 -14.38 3.36 10.74
CA TYR A 430 -13.73 4.68 10.65
C TYR A 430 -14.71 5.86 10.77
N TYR A 431 -16.00 5.63 10.55
CA TYR A 431 -17.03 6.66 10.69
C TYR A 431 -17.36 6.99 12.15
N THR A 432 -17.29 5.98 13.02
CA THR A 432 -17.70 6.04 14.43
C THR A 432 -16.58 5.45 15.29
N ARG A 433 -16.74 4.24 15.85
CA ARG A 433 -15.61 3.51 16.43
C ARG A 433 -14.61 3.23 15.32
N SER A 434 -13.36 3.55 15.60
CA SER A 434 -12.19 3.17 14.83
C SER A 434 -11.31 2.29 15.70
N ALA A 435 -10.99 1.10 15.20
CA ALA A 435 -10.10 0.17 15.86
C ALA A 435 -9.09 -0.39 14.85
N ILE A 436 -7.81 -0.41 15.23
CA ILE A 436 -6.68 -0.78 14.39
C ILE A 436 -5.78 -1.71 15.20
N ALA A 437 -5.48 -2.88 14.66
CA ALA A 437 -4.60 -3.87 15.28
C ALA A 437 -3.39 -4.13 14.38
N ALA A 438 -2.22 -4.27 15.01
CA ALA A 438 -1.00 -4.73 14.37
C ALA A 438 -0.68 -6.16 14.80
N TYR A 439 -0.17 -6.96 13.88
CA TYR A 439 0.20 -8.35 14.08
C TYR A 439 1.58 -8.63 13.53
N ASP A 440 2.35 -9.44 14.26
CA ASP A 440 3.65 -9.95 13.83
C ASP A 440 3.52 -11.45 13.51
N TRP A 441 4.15 -11.88 12.42
CA TRP A 441 4.28 -13.28 12.02
C TRP A 441 5.75 -13.68 12.14
N ASP A 442 6.02 -14.76 12.87
CA ASP A 442 7.39 -15.25 13.14
C ASP A 442 7.75 -16.54 12.36
N GLY A 443 6.97 -16.86 11.33
CA GLY A 443 7.06 -18.12 10.58
C GLY A 443 6.29 -19.29 11.22
N GLN A 444 5.71 -19.10 12.41
CA GLN A 444 4.99 -20.15 13.13
C GLN A 444 3.69 -19.72 13.78
N SER A 445 3.60 -18.49 14.30
CA SER A 445 2.43 -18.02 15.06
C SER A 445 2.16 -16.55 14.81
N LEU A 446 0.90 -16.24 14.51
CA LEU A 446 0.44 -14.85 14.35
C LEU A 446 0.14 -14.25 15.73
N THR A 447 0.87 -13.20 16.10
CA THR A 447 0.74 -12.57 17.42
C THR A 447 0.33 -11.12 17.30
N GLN A 448 -0.71 -10.70 18.03
CA GLN A 448 -1.10 -9.29 18.09
C GLN A 448 -0.02 -8.48 18.83
N ARG A 449 0.54 -7.48 18.15
CA ARG A 449 1.52 -6.54 18.67
C ARG A 449 0.87 -5.48 19.55
N TRP A 450 -0.15 -4.80 19.02
CA TRP A 450 -0.93 -3.80 19.72
C TRP A 450 -2.35 -3.67 19.13
N LEU A 451 -3.25 -3.00 19.87
CA LEU A 451 -4.60 -2.63 19.43
C LEU A 451 -4.91 -1.20 19.87
N ALA A 452 -5.05 -0.29 18.91
CA ALA A 452 -5.52 1.07 19.09
C ALA A 452 -7.03 1.10 18.86
N ASP A 453 -7.82 1.35 19.92
CA ASP A 453 -9.28 1.29 19.85
C ASP A 453 -9.91 2.48 20.56
N SER A 454 -10.58 3.32 19.77
CA SER A 454 -11.35 4.48 20.25
C SER A 454 -12.49 4.11 21.20
N GLY A 455 -12.92 2.85 21.19
CA GLY A 455 -14.14 2.39 21.83
C GLY A 455 -15.40 2.94 21.12
N HIS A 456 -16.55 2.39 21.47
CA HIS A 456 -17.82 2.86 20.92
C HIS A 456 -18.11 4.30 21.31
N VAL A 457 -18.69 5.07 20.37
CA VAL A 457 -19.17 6.42 20.64
C VAL A 457 -20.40 6.34 21.55
N PRO A 458 -20.41 6.99 22.73
CA PRO A 458 -21.58 6.96 23.60
C PRO A 458 -22.81 7.59 22.94
N MET A 459 -23.88 6.80 22.88
CA MET A 459 -25.20 7.22 22.41
C MET A 459 -26.20 7.09 23.54
N SER A 460 -26.99 8.14 23.80
CA SER A 460 -28.12 8.10 24.73
C SER A 460 -29.32 7.33 24.18
N ASN A 461 -29.36 7.07 22.86
CA ASN A 461 -30.40 6.31 22.20
C ASN A 461 -29.87 5.76 20.86
N PRO A 462 -29.80 4.43 20.67
CA PRO A 462 -29.18 3.86 19.49
C PRO A 462 -30.02 4.02 18.20
N PHE A 463 -31.27 4.50 18.31
CA PHE A 463 -32.16 4.69 17.15
C PHE A 463 -32.31 6.15 16.70
N ASN A 464 -31.76 7.11 17.46
CA ASN A 464 -31.94 8.54 17.18
C ASN A 464 -30.89 9.48 17.82
N ASP A 465 -29.69 8.98 18.15
CA ASP A 465 -28.59 9.81 18.66
C ASP A 465 -27.34 9.59 17.79
N GLY A 466 -27.13 10.44 16.78
CA GLY A 466 -26.11 10.24 15.74
C GLY A 466 -24.66 10.29 16.25
N PRO A 467 -23.85 9.22 16.10
CA PRO A 467 -22.49 9.12 16.67
C PRO A 467 -21.38 9.86 15.92
N HIS A 468 -21.66 10.43 14.75
CA HIS A 468 -20.65 11.12 13.95
C HIS A 468 -20.10 12.37 14.64
N GLY A 469 -18.78 12.58 14.54
CA GLY A 469 -18.10 13.77 15.05
C GLY A 469 -17.95 13.83 16.57
N ARG A 470 -18.25 12.73 17.28
CA ARG A 470 -18.14 12.62 18.74
C ARG A 470 -17.02 11.67 19.15
N ASP A 471 -16.51 11.89 20.35
CA ASP A 471 -15.44 11.09 20.94
C ASP A 471 -15.90 9.67 21.26
N GLY A 472 -14.99 8.71 21.09
CA GLY A 472 -15.17 7.33 21.54
C GLY A 472 -15.09 7.20 23.07
N SER A 473 -15.40 6.01 23.58
CA SER A 473 -15.43 5.74 25.02
C SER A 473 -14.04 5.49 25.65
N ASN A 474 -13.01 5.22 24.85
CA ASN A 474 -11.64 5.10 25.32
C ASN A 474 -10.95 6.47 25.31
N GLU A 475 -10.61 7.02 26.48
CA GLU A 475 -10.01 8.36 26.61
C GLU A 475 -8.71 8.56 25.80
N GLU A 476 -7.90 7.52 25.64
CA GLU A 476 -6.60 7.60 24.93
C GLU A 476 -6.78 7.73 23.42
N TYR A 477 -7.75 7.01 22.86
CA TYR A 477 -7.97 6.92 21.42
C TYR A 477 -9.27 7.61 20.98
N ALA A 478 -9.95 8.32 21.88
CA ALA A 478 -11.31 8.82 21.70
C ALA A 478 -11.46 9.68 20.43
N THR A 479 -10.39 10.38 20.05
CA THR A 479 -10.36 11.28 18.90
C THR A 479 -10.08 10.62 17.56
N LEU A 480 -9.82 9.30 17.51
CA LEU A 480 -9.72 8.55 16.25
C LEU A 480 -11.06 8.39 15.54
N THR A 481 -12.16 8.52 16.27
CA THR A 481 -13.50 8.39 15.69
C THR A 481 -13.70 9.39 14.55
N THR A 482 -14.40 8.98 13.49
CA THR A 482 -14.71 9.84 12.33
C THR A 482 -13.50 10.28 11.49
N GLN A 483 -12.26 9.88 11.82
CA GLN A 483 -11.05 10.34 11.09
C GLN A 483 -10.60 9.41 9.97
N GLY A 484 -10.91 8.12 10.05
CA GLY A 484 -10.41 7.13 9.09
C GLY A 484 -11.03 7.29 7.70
N PHE A 485 -10.29 6.87 6.68
CA PHE A 485 -10.66 7.01 5.27
C PHE A 485 -11.04 5.64 4.69
N HIS A 486 -11.43 5.60 3.43
CA HIS A 486 -11.55 4.33 2.68
C HIS A 486 -10.20 3.73 2.26
N SER A 487 -9.13 4.05 2.99
CA SER A 487 -7.77 3.53 2.86
C SER A 487 -6.99 3.87 4.14
N LEU A 488 -5.77 3.32 4.27
CA LEU A 488 -4.76 3.70 5.26
C LEU A 488 -3.39 3.72 4.56
N SER A 489 -2.35 4.26 5.20
CA SER A 489 -1.00 4.29 4.65
C SER A 489 0.00 4.06 5.78
N ALA A 490 1.15 3.47 5.46
CA ALA A 490 2.25 3.26 6.39
C ALA A 490 3.46 4.06 5.91
N SER A 491 3.96 4.97 6.74
CA SER A 491 4.99 5.95 6.36
C SER A 491 5.76 6.40 7.60
N ASP A 492 7.07 6.56 7.49
CA ASP A 492 7.92 7.15 8.54
C ASP A 492 7.73 8.66 8.51
N VAL A 493 6.74 9.15 9.24
CA VAL A 493 6.34 10.55 9.19
C VAL A 493 7.15 11.41 10.14
N ASP A 494 7.77 10.81 11.17
CA ASP A 494 8.53 11.54 12.19
C ASP A 494 10.06 11.35 12.16
N ASP A 495 10.57 10.62 11.15
CA ASP A 495 11.99 10.41 10.83
C ASP A 495 12.74 9.64 11.94
N ASP A 496 12.06 8.69 12.60
CA ASP A 496 12.65 7.80 13.60
C ASP A 496 13.16 6.46 13.00
N GLY A 497 12.83 6.20 11.74
CA GLY A 497 13.19 4.99 10.99
C GLY A 497 12.11 3.91 10.98
N ARG A 498 10.96 4.13 11.62
CA ARG A 498 9.80 3.21 11.68
C ARG A 498 8.61 3.85 10.99
N GLN A 499 7.62 3.04 10.65
CA GLN A 499 6.44 3.52 9.95
C GLN A 499 5.28 3.71 10.92
N GLU A 500 4.67 4.88 10.84
CA GLU A 500 3.42 5.23 11.48
C GLU A 500 2.25 4.81 10.60
N ILE A 501 1.07 4.65 11.20
CA ILE A 501 -0.17 4.35 10.47
C ILE A 501 -0.95 5.64 10.26
N VAL A 502 -0.88 6.19 9.04
CA VAL A 502 -1.72 7.31 8.60
C VAL A 502 -3.13 6.78 8.33
N TYR A 503 -4.01 6.97 9.29
CA TYR A 503 -5.41 6.53 9.27
C TYR A 503 -6.33 7.68 8.85
N GLY A 504 -6.12 8.18 7.63
CA GLY A 504 -6.86 9.31 7.08
C GLY A 504 -6.47 10.63 7.77
N ALA A 505 -7.38 11.18 8.59
CA ALA A 505 -7.20 12.45 9.29
C ALA A 505 -6.55 12.33 10.68
N ALA A 506 -6.10 11.14 11.07
CA ALA A 506 -5.33 10.87 12.27
C ALA A 506 -4.16 9.92 11.96
N THR A 507 -3.14 9.92 12.81
CA THR A 507 -1.95 9.08 12.66
C THR A 507 -1.66 8.36 13.98
N LEU A 508 -1.45 7.05 13.90
CA LEU A 508 -0.95 6.24 15.01
C LEU A 508 0.56 6.10 14.91
N ASP A 509 1.23 6.11 16.06
CA ASP A 509 2.67 5.88 16.18
C ASP A 509 3.04 4.41 15.92
N ASP A 510 4.33 4.10 15.73
CA ASP A 510 4.85 2.74 15.50
C ASP A 510 4.43 1.75 16.61
N ASP A 511 4.32 2.26 17.83
CA ASP A 511 3.92 1.51 19.03
C ASP A 511 2.40 1.39 19.24
N GLY A 512 1.60 1.95 18.33
CA GLY A 512 0.15 1.94 18.35
C GLY A 512 -0.49 3.07 19.16
N SER A 513 0.30 3.94 19.79
CA SER A 513 -0.22 5.13 20.47
C SER A 513 -0.77 6.15 19.46
N LEU A 514 -1.66 7.05 19.92
CA LEU A 514 -2.20 8.10 19.04
C LEU A 514 -1.19 9.24 18.93
N LEU A 515 -0.44 9.31 17.82
CA LEU A 515 0.49 10.39 17.54
C LEU A 515 -0.26 11.73 17.44
N TYR A 516 -1.31 11.79 16.60
CA TYR A 516 -2.26 12.91 16.58
C TYR A 516 -3.59 12.56 15.91
N SER A 517 -4.57 13.43 16.14
CA SER A 517 -5.83 13.51 15.40
C SER A 517 -6.04 14.96 14.97
N SER A 518 -6.28 15.24 13.69
CA SER A 518 -6.36 16.61 13.17
C SER A 518 -7.75 17.24 13.37
N PHE A 519 -7.76 18.51 13.76
CA PHE A 519 -8.95 19.33 13.96
C PHE A 519 -8.74 20.70 13.33
N ASP A 520 -9.84 21.35 12.93
CA ASP A 520 -9.82 22.78 12.62
C ASP A 520 -11.20 23.42 12.83
N VAL A 521 -11.24 24.74 12.70
CA VAL A 521 -12.40 25.58 12.90
C VAL A 521 -13.28 25.59 11.65
N LEU A 522 -14.55 25.26 11.82
CA LEU A 522 -15.56 25.40 10.79
C LEU A 522 -15.68 26.86 10.30
N PRO A 523 -15.55 27.12 8.99
CA PRO A 523 -15.57 28.48 8.46
C PRO A 523 -16.98 29.07 8.37
N GLU A 524 -17.09 30.36 8.07
CA GLU A 524 -18.37 30.99 7.71
C GLU A 524 -19.05 30.25 6.55
N GLY A 525 -20.36 30.00 6.67
CA GLY A 525 -21.12 29.24 5.67
C GLY A 525 -21.12 27.71 5.87
N SER A 526 -20.45 27.22 6.91
CA SER A 526 -20.60 25.85 7.44
C SER A 526 -21.87 25.69 8.30
N ALA A 527 -22.10 24.46 8.76
CA ALA A 527 -23.25 24.12 9.59
C ALA A 527 -23.17 24.71 11.01
N ASP A 528 -21.96 24.90 11.55
CA ASP A 528 -21.71 25.52 12.86
C ASP A 528 -20.43 26.37 12.86
N PRO A 529 -20.43 27.56 12.22
CA PRO A 529 -19.24 28.39 12.07
C PRO A 529 -18.58 28.75 13.41
N GLY A 530 -17.27 28.55 13.50
CA GLY A 530 -16.46 28.82 14.69
C GLY A 530 -16.27 27.63 15.62
N ALA A 531 -16.95 26.49 15.39
CA ALA A 531 -16.70 25.26 16.13
C ALA A 531 -15.39 24.61 15.67
N ASN A 532 -14.55 24.19 16.64
CA ASN A 532 -13.38 23.36 16.36
C ASN A 532 -13.81 21.89 16.26
N VAL A 533 -13.71 21.30 15.08
CA VAL A 533 -14.17 19.95 14.78
C VAL A 533 -13.06 19.14 14.14
N ARG A 534 -13.23 17.82 14.13
CA ARG A 534 -12.35 16.92 13.38
C ARG A 534 -12.33 17.31 11.91
N LEU A 535 -11.21 17.10 11.22
CA LEU A 535 -11.20 17.23 9.77
C LEU A 535 -12.17 16.22 9.12
N GLY A 536 -12.24 15.01 9.69
CA GLY A 536 -13.26 14.01 9.39
C GLY A 536 -12.90 13.10 8.22
N HIS A 537 -13.78 12.14 7.96
CA HIS A 537 -13.65 11.10 6.94
C HIS A 537 -13.45 11.65 5.51
N GLY A 538 -12.77 10.85 4.68
CA GLY A 538 -12.49 11.14 3.29
C GLY A 538 -12.30 9.91 2.40
N ASP A 539 -12.31 10.18 1.09
CA ASP A 539 -12.29 9.17 0.03
C ASP A 539 -10.91 9.00 -0.65
N ALA A 540 -10.00 9.95 -0.43
CA ALA A 540 -8.67 9.96 -1.06
C ALA A 540 -7.61 10.60 -0.16
N MET A 541 -6.43 10.00 -0.11
CA MET A 541 -5.28 10.48 0.65
C MET A 541 -3.96 10.09 -0.01
N HIS A 542 -2.97 10.96 0.12
CA HIS A 542 -1.65 10.82 -0.50
C HIS A 542 -0.57 11.26 0.49
N VAL A 543 0.37 10.36 0.80
CA VAL A 543 1.45 10.59 1.79
C VAL A 543 2.79 10.45 1.08
N THR A 544 3.54 11.54 0.98
CA THR A 544 4.91 11.58 0.40
C THR A 544 5.51 12.97 0.63
N ASP A 545 6.73 13.18 0.17
CA ASP A 545 7.36 14.51 0.14
C ASP A 545 6.73 15.32 -1.02
N VAL A 546 5.87 16.28 -0.68
CA VAL A 546 5.15 17.11 -1.67
C VAL A 546 5.89 18.43 -1.89
N ASP A 547 6.40 19.04 -0.82
CA ASP A 547 7.21 20.26 -0.85
C ASP A 547 8.65 19.96 -0.40
N PRO A 548 9.60 19.72 -1.33
CA PRO A 548 10.97 19.34 -0.97
C PRO A 548 11.76 20.46 -0.29
N GLU A 549 11.24 21.69 -0.24
CA GLU A 549 11.83 22.79 0.55
C GLU A 549 11.39 22.75 2.02
N ARG A 550 10.39 21.93 2.36
CA ARG A 550 9.91 21.67 3.70
C ARG A 550 10.47 20.33 4.22
N PRO A 551 11.18 20.30 5.35
CA PRO A 551 11.61 19.03 5.94
C PRO A 551 10.42 18.19 6.41
N GLY A 552 10.44 16.90 6.11
CA GLY A 552 9.40 15.93 6.47
C GLY A 552 8.51 15.59 5.29
N LEU A 553 7.44 14.84 5.55
CA LEU A 553 6.44 14.45 4.55
C LEU A 553 5.16 15.27 4.72
N GLU A 554 4.32 15.27 3.68
CA GLU A 554 3.00 15.85 3.71
C GLU A 554 1.88 14.84 3.42
N ILE A 555 0.67 15.17 3.85
CA ILE A 555 -0.55 14.41 3.57
C ILE A 555 -1.56 15.31 2.85
N TRP A 556 -1.84 15.01 1.59
CA TRP A 556 -2.93 15.64 0.82
C TRP A 556 -4.19 14.78 0.89
N THR A 557 -5.29 15.33 1.41
CA THR A 557 -6.56 14.60 1.58
C THR A 557 -7.77 15.31 0.98
N SER A 558 -8.82 14.54 0.67
CA SER A 558 -10.17 15.05 0.43
C SER A 558 -11.15 14.61 1.54
N HIS A 559 -12.26 15.32 1.75
CA HIS A 559 -13.19 15.08 2.87
C HIS A 559 -14.68 15.08 2.45
N GLU A 560 -15.45 14.14 3.02
CA GLU A 560 -16.88 13.90 2.69
C GLU A 560 -17.84 14.77 3.51
N GLY A 561 -17.42 15.24 4.69
CA GLY A 561 -18.29 15.85 5.71
C GLY A 561 -19.04 17.14 5.30
N ALA A 562 -18.79 17.66 4.10
CA ALA A 562 -19.53 18.76 3.50
C ALA A 562 -19.60 20.01 4.39
N THR A 563 -20.80 20.45 4.79
CA THR A 563 -20.97 21.62 5.66
C THR A 563 -20.49 21.38 7.10
N TYR A 564 -20.12 20.14 7.45
CA TYR A 564 -19.62 19.74 8.77
C TYR A 564 -18.12 19.44 8.76
N ALA A 565 -17.44 19.56 7.61
CA ALA A 565 -15.98 19.48 7.53
C ALA A 565 -15.36 20.89 7.39
N PRO A 566 -14.23 21.19 8.05
CA PRO A 566 -13.53 22.47 7.88
C PRO A 566 -13.01 22.66 6.45
N TYR A 567 -12.66 21.56 5.79
CA TYR A 567 -12.09 21.53 4.44
C TYR A 567 -12.80 20.49 3.57
N GLY A 568 -12.85 20.75 2.26
CA GLY A 568 -13.10 19.73 1.24
C GLY A 568 -11.80 19.05 0.80
N SER A 569 -10.68 19.79 0.80
CA SER A 569 -9.33 19.22 0.64
C SER A 569 -8.30 20.03 1.42
N VAL A 570 -7.25 19.37 1.90
CA VAL A 570 -6.25 19.95 2.81
C VAL A 570 -4.89 19.26 2.67
N LEU A 571 -3.82 20.05 2.70
CA LEU A 571 -2.44 19.58 2.84
C LEU A 571 -2.02 19.76 4.31
N ARG A 572 -1.47 18.71 4.89
CA ARG A 572 -1.00 18.71 6.28
C ARG A 572 0.44 18.26 6.36
N ASP A 573 1.14 18.75 7.37
CA ASP A 573 2.39 18.14 7.83
C ASP A 573 2.11 16.72 8.34
N ALA A 574 2.86 15.73 7.86
CA ALA A 574 2.58 14.33 8.16
C ALA A 574 2.91 13.93 9.61
N ALA A 575 3.94 14.54 10.22
CA ALA A 575 4.39 14.24 11.58
C ALA A 575 3.45 14.82 12.66
N THR A 576 2.87 15.99 12.39
CA THR A 576 2.16 16.78 13.40
C THR A 576 0.67 16.94 13.12
N GLY A 577 0.24 16.69 11.88
CA GLY A 577 -1.12 16.92 11.43
C GLY A 577 -1.51 18.39 11.32
N GLU A 578 -0.53 19.32 11.41
CA GLU A 578 -0.74 20.75 11.23
C GLU A 578 -1.22 21.04 9.81
N VAL A 579 -2.31 21.81 9.69
CA VAL A 579 -2.82 22.26 8.39
C VAL A 579 -1.86 23.29 7.79
N LEU A 580 -1.28 22.96 6.63
CA LEU A 580 -0.43 23.88 5.87
C LEU A 580 -1.29 24.80 5.01
N PHE A 581 -2.23 24.21 4.27
CA PHE A 581 -3.29 24.94 3.58
C PHE A 581 -4.45 24.00 3.23
N GLY A 582 -5.63 24.57 2.98
CA GLY A 582 -6.81 23.81 2.58
C GLY A 582 -7.93 24.72 2.10
N SER A 583 -8.96 24.12 1.50
CA SER A 583 -10.12 24.84 0.98
C SER A 583 -11.42 24.21 1.42
N TYR A 584 -12.33 25.03 1.95
CA TYR A 584 -13.69 24.61 2.29
C TYR A 584 -14.56 24.44 1.04
N SER A 585 -15.28 23.33 0.96
CA SER A 585 -16.23 23.01 -0.13
C SER A 585 -17.71 23.25 0.24
N GLY A 586 -18.06 23.04 1.51
CA GLY A 586 -19.45 22.89 1.97
C GLY A 586 -20.20 21.73 1.33
N ARG A 587 -19.49 20.79 0.69
CA ARG A 587 -20.01 19.63 -0.05
C ARG A 587 -19.02 18.47 0.06
N ASP A 588 -19.49 17.27 -0.19
CA ASP A 588 -18.62 16.11 -0.35
C ASP A 588 -17.58 16.36 -1.45
N THR A 589 -16.31 16.16 -1.12
CA THR A 589 -15.17 16.16 -2.04
C THR A 589 -14.62 14.74 -2.11
N GLY A 590 -15.16 13.96 -3.03
CA GLY A 590 -14.90 12.52 -3.10
C GLY A 590 -13.60 12.10 -3.80
N ARG A 591 -12.77 13.04 -4.28
CA ARG A 591 -11.47 12.74 -4.93
C ARG A 591 -10.43 13.82 -4.70
N ALA A 592 -9.17 13.37 -4.59
CA ALA A 592 -7.96 14.17 -4.61
C ALA A 592 -6.83 13.39 -5.29
N MET A 593 -5.81 14.09 -5.78
CA MET A 593 -4.62 13.50 -6.38
C MET A 593 -3.43 14.44 -6.23
N ILE A 594 -2.23 13.85 -6.25
CA ILE A 594 -0.96 14.57 -6.34
C ILE A 594 -0.14 14.05 -7.52
N GLY A 595 0.78 14.87 -8.01
CA GLY A 595 1.76 14.48 -9.02
C GLY A 595 2.50 15.69 -9.58
N ASP A 596 3.80 15.52 -9.88
CA ASP A 596 4.55 16.48 -10.70
C ASP A 596 4.08 16.33 -12.14
N VAL A 597 3.04 17.07 -12.50
CA VAL A 597 2.46 17.07 -13.85
C VAL A 597 2.98 18.26 -14.67
N ARG A 598 3.81 19.12 -14.05
CA ARG A 598 4.35 20.35 -14.61
C ARG A 598 5.79 20.56 -14.16
N ALA A 599 6.73 19.97 -14.92
CA ALA A 599 8.18 20.15 -14.74
C ALA A 599 8.72 21.60 -14.73
N ASP A 600 7.89 22.61 -15.06
CA ASP A 600 8.24 24.03 -14.93
C ASP A 600 7.82 24.66 -13.59
N VAL A 601 7.24 23.88 -12.68
CA VAL A 601 6.80 24.26 -11.34
C VAL A 601 7.56 23.39 -10.31
N PRO A 602 8.17 24.00 -9.29
CA PRO A 602 8.85 23.23 -8.24
C PRO A 602 7.87 22.49 -7.31
N GLY A 603 8.27 21.29 -6.87
CA GLY A 603 7.46 20.47 -5.96
C GLY A 603 6.48 19.55 -6.69
N ILE A 604 5.64 18.86 -5.93
CA ILE A 604 4.56 18.03 -6.47
C ILE A 604 3.27 18.85 -6.43
N GLU A 605 2.54 18.91 -7.55
CA GLU A 605 1.23 19.57 -7.56
C GLU A 605 0.16 18.75 -6.84
N VAL A 606 -0.85 19.44 -6.33
CA VAL A 606 -2.01 18.85 -5.66
C VAL A 606 -3.32 19.36 -6.25
N TRP A 607 -4.33 18.50 -6.32
CA TRP A 607 -5.68 18.89 -6.76
C TRP A 607 -6.79 17.99 -6.19
N ALA A 608 -8.03 18.47 -6.25
CA ALA A 608 -9.23 17.79 -5.76
C ALA A 608 -10.48 18.12 -6.59
N SER A 609 -11.47 17.21 -6.60
CA SER A 609 -12.74 17.40 -7.33
C SER A 609 -13.75 18.25 -6.53
N MET A 610 -13.55 19.56 -6.44
CA MET A 610 -14.43 20.50 -5.71
C MET A 610 -15.61 21.02 -6.57
N PRO A 611 -16.87 21.10 -6.07
CA PRO A 611 -17.99 21.64 -6.86
C PRO A 611 -18.28 23.13 -6.63
N GLY A 612 -18.28 23.97 -7.69
CA GLY A 612 -18.80 25.35 -7.58
C GLY A 612 -18.51 26.41 -8.66
N GLY A 613 -17.76 26.13 -9.73
CA GLY A 613 -17.58 27.13 -10.80
C GLY A 613 -16.84 26.70 -12.08
N SER A 614 -15.89 25.76 -11.98
CA SER A 614 -15.25 25.07 -13.13
C SER A 614 -14.49 23.78 -12.73
N GLU A 615 -15.13 22.97 -11.87
CA GLU A 615 -15.01 21.49 -11.69
C GLU A 615 -13.86 20.84 -10.87
N GLY A 616 -12.96 21.61 -10.26
CA GLY A 616 -12.04 21.10 -9.23
C GLY A 616 -11.43 22.24 -8.40
N SER A 617 -10.47 21.95 -7.52
CA SER A 617 -9.62 22.98 -6.89
C SER A 617 -8.82 23.78 -7.91
N GLY A 618 -8.72 23.28 -9.16
CA GLY A 618 -7.64 23.63 -10.07
C GLY A 618 -6.37 22.87 -9.68
N LEU A 619 -5.36 22.96 -10.54
CA LEU A 619 -4.02 22.49 -10.27
C LEU A 619 -3.32 23.49 -9.34
N LEU A 620 -2.93 23.06 -8.16
CA LEU A 620 -2.22 23.88 -7.17
C LEU A 620 -0.76 23.42 -7.05
N SER A 621 0.16 24.34 -6.83
CA SER A 621 1.52 24.00 -6.45
C SER A 621 1.57 23.40 -5.04
N ALA A 622 2.72 22.82 -4.69
CA ALA A 622 3.02 22.34 -3.33
C ALA A 622 2.84 23.42 -2.24
N THR A 623 2.83 24.70 -2.62
CA THR A 623 2.67 25.86 -1.71
C THR A 623 1.35 26.61 -1.90
N CYS A 624 0.34 25.99 -2.51
CA CYS A 624 -1.02 26.52 -2.72
C CYS A 624 -1.13 27.68 -3.73
N GLU A 625 -0.17 27.85 -4.64
CA GLU A 625 -0.36 28.75 -5.78
C GLU A 625 -1.24 28.07 -6.84
N THR A 626 -2.26 28.75 -7.33
CA THR A 626 -3.07 28.22 -8.45
C THR A 626 -2.29 28.31 -9.76
N ILE A 627 -1.90 27.15 -10.29
CA ILE A 627 -1.18 27.02 -11.56
C ILE A 627 -2.15 27.03 -12.74
N ASP A 628 -3.23 26.24 -12.62
CA ASP A 628 -4.31 26.18 -13.61
C ASP A 628 -5.67 26.03 -12.91
N THR A 629 -6.70 26.54 -13.56
CA THR A 629 -8.10 26.32 -13.17
C THR A 629 -8.63 24.95 -13.60
N ALA A 630 -8.01 24.33 -14.61
CA ALA A 630 -8.32 22.97 -15.03
C ALA A 630 -7.74 21.96 -14.03
N THR A 631 -8.44 20.85 -13.83
CA THR A 631 -8.05 19.78 -12.92
C THR A 631 -7.72 18.53 -13.75
N PRO A 632 -6.55 17.89 -13.57
CA PRO A 632 -6.24 16.60 -14.20
C PRO A 632 -7.17 15.48 -13.72
N GLY A 633 -6.97 14.26 -14.24
CA GLY A 633 -7.67 13.08 -13.73
C GLY A 633 -7.40 12.86 -12.23
N THR A 634 -8.31 12.19 -11.53
CA THR A 634 -8.28 12.02 -10.06
C THR A 634 -8.48 10.57 -9.64
N ASN A 635 -7.92 9.64 -10.41
CA ASN A 635 -8.07 8.22 -10.17
C ASN A 635 -6.77 7.59 -9.66
N GLN A 636 -5.79 7.38 -10.53
CA GLN A 636 -4.50 6.79 -10.17
C GLN A 636 -3.36 7.56 -10.84
N SER A 637 -2.29 7.86 -10.10
CA SER A 637 -1.03 8.33 -10.69
C SER A 637 -0.24 7.15 -11.25
N ILE A 638 0.62 7.42 -12.24
CA ILE A 638 1.55 6.46 -12.79
C ILE A 638 2.83 7.16 -13.27
N ARG A 639 3.99 6.60 -12.96
CA ARG A 639 5.29 6.97 -13.52
C ARG A 639 5.50 6.24 -14.83
N TRP A 640 5.02 6.83 -15.91
CA TRP A 640 5.03 6.20 -17.24
C TRP A 640 6.08 6.81 -18.17
N ALA A 641 6.19 8.12 -18.16
CA ALA A 641 7.09 8.88 -19.00
C ALA A 641 8.56 8.67 -18.65
N GLY A 642 9.43 8.87 -19.63
CA GLY A 642 10.88 8.82 -19.42
C GLY A 642 11.51 10.03 -18.73
N ASP A 643 10.72 11.02 -18.28
CA ASP A 643 11.18 12.33 -17.82
C ASP A 643 10.85 12.65 -16.34
N LEU A 644 10.52 11.61 -15.55
CA LEU A 644 10.17 11.67 -14.12
C LEU A 644 8.86 12.40 -13.76
N THR A 645 8.19 13.03 -14.73
CA THR A 645 6.86 13.61 -14.51
C THR A 645 5.82 12.52 -14.23
N THR A 646 4.74 12.89 -13.54
CA THR A 646 3.59 12.04 -13.24
C THR A 646 2.57 12.05 -14.39
N GLN A 647 2.06 10.88 -14.75
CA GLN A 647 0.90 10.73 -15.63
C GLN A 647 -0.28 10.18 -14.85
N ILE A 648 -1.48 10.27 -15.43
CA ILE A 648 -2.72 9.88 -14.76
C ILE A 648 -3.41 8.78 -15.53
N VAL A 649 -3.76 7.70 -14.82
CA VAL A 649 -4.61 6.64 -15.34
C VAL A 649 -6.07 7.05 -15.21
N ASN A 650 -6.82 7.00 -16.31
CA ASN A 650 -8.25 7.28 -16.36
C ASN A 650 -9.04 6.08 -16.87
N GLY A 651 -10.35 6.07 -16.59
CA GLY A 651 -11.27 5.01 -16.99
C GLY A 651 -12.24 4.68 -15.86
N SER A 652 -13.48 4.33 -16.21
CA SER A 652 -14.49 3.84 -15.27
C SER A 652 -15.63 3.15 -16.02
N ILE A 653 -16.32 2.22 -15.35
CA ILE A 653 -17.48 1.49 -15.90
C ILE A 653 -17.14 0.84 -17.27
N ASP A 654 -17.66 1.39 -18.37
CA ASP A 654 -17.52 0.86 -19.74
C ASP A 654 -16.42 1.56 -20.54
N GLN A 655 -15.73 2.55 -19.95
CA GLN A 655 -14.67 3.30 -20.61
C GLN A 655 -13.42 2.45 -20.76
N THR A 656 -12.76 2.56 -21.91
CA THR A 656 -11.42 2.01 -22.12
C THR A 656 -10.43 2.81 -21.26
N PRO A 657 -9.55 2.14 -20.48
CA PRO A 657 -8.56 2.85 -19.68
C PRO A 657 -7.56 3.62 -20.55
N THR A 658 -7.10 4.77 -20.06
CA THR A 658 -6.05 5.59 -20.69
C THR A 658 -4.96 5.98 -19.70
N ILE A 659 -3.75 6.22 -20.20
CA ILE A 659 -2.70 6.96 -19.48
C ILE A 659 -2.58 8.33 -20.16
N ASP A 660 -2.81 9.39 -19.40
CA ASP A 660 -2.82 10.76 -19.88
C ASP A 660 -1.71 11.59 -19.23
N ASP A 661 -0.97 12.30 -20.07
CA ASP A 661 0.02 13.31 -19.69
C ASP A 661 -0.63 14.70 -19.86
N VAL A 662 -0.50 15.55 -18.84
CA VAL A 662 -1.14 16.88 -18.85
C VAL A 662 -0.64 17.76 -20.00
N THR A 663 0.62 17.59 -20.41
CA THR A 663 1.25 18.38 -21.46
C THR A 663 1.17 17.71 -22.83
N ARG A 664 1.36 16.38 -22.90
CA ARG A 664 1.47 15.61 -24.14
C ARG A 664 0.15 14.95 -24.58
N GLY A 665 -0.85 14.89 -23.71
CA GLY A 665 -2.13 14.20 -23.95
C GLY A 665 -2.05 12.70 -23.69
N THR A 666 -2.96 11.93 -24.28
CA THR A 666 -3.03 10.48 -24.09
C THR A 666 -1.79 9.77 -24.64
N LEU A 667 -1.06 9.08 -23.76
CA LEU A 667 0.12 8.28 -24.08
C LEU A 667 -0.23 6.82 -24.39
N LEU A 668 -1.26 6.29 -23.72
CA LEU A 668 -1.75 4.92 -23.92
C LEU A 668 -3.29 4.90 -23.93
N THR A 669 -3.86 4.14 -24.85
CA THR A 669 -5.26 3.68 -24.78
C THR A 669 -5.26 2.16 -24.70
N ALA A 670 -5.69 1.61 -23.56
CA ALA A 670 -5.62 0.17 -23.27
C ALA A 670 -6.78 -0.61 -23.91
N GLU A 671 -6.83 -0.65 -25.24
CA GLU A 671 -7.93 -1.26 -26.00
C GLU A 671 -8.21 -2.72 -25.60
N GLY A 672 -9.49 -3.08 -25.50
CA GLY A 672 -9.93 -4.44 -25.12
C GLY A 672 -9.88 -4.74 -23.62
N THR A 673 -9.54 -3.75 -22.79
CA THR A 673 -9.44 -3.89 -21.32
C THR A 673 -10.50 -3.06 -20.59
N ARG A 674 -10.58 -3.22 -19.25
CA ARG A 674 -11.45 -2.47 -18.36
C ARG A 674 -10.75 -2.17 -17.04
N THR A 675 -11.15 -1.05 -16.44
CA THR A 675 -10.93 -0.81 -15.01
C THR A 675 -12.02 -1.53 -14.18
N ASN A 676 -11.84 -1.52 -12.86
CA ASN A 676 -12.63 -2.20 -11.86
C ASN A 676 -13.45 -1.22 -11.01
N ASN A 677 -14.27 -1.76 -10.11
CA ASN A 677 -14.92 -1.03 -9.01
C ASN A 677 -15.81 0.14 -9.46
N TYR A 678 -16.57 -0.09 -10.53
CA TYR A 678 -17.60 0.82 -11.06
C TYR A 678 -17.05 2.24 -11.36
N THR A 679 -17.51 3.27 -10.63
CA THR A 679 -17.07 4.66 -10.81
C THR A 679 -15.73 4.95 -10.18
N LYS A 680 -15.21 4.10 -9.26
CA LYS A 680 -13.85 4.25 -8.74
C LYS A 680 -12.85 4.14 -9.90
N GLY A 681 -13.06 3.14 -10.75
CA GLY A 681 -12.32 3.02 -12.00
C GLY A 681 -10.90 2.51 -11.79
N ASN A 682 -10.67 1.68 -10.78
CA ASN A 682 -9.34 1.25 -10.41
C ASN A 682 -8.75 0.32 -11.48
N PRO A 683 -7.48 0.48 -11.88
CA PRO A 683 -6.70 -0.62 -12.44
C PRO A 683 -6.68 -1.81 -11.47
N SER A 684 -6.27 -2.98 -11.96
CA SER A 684 -6.02 -4.12 -11.06
C SER A 684 -4.82 -3.84 -10.17
N LEU A 685 -3.76 -3.25 -10.75
CA LEU A 685 -2.57 -2.77 -10.03
C LEU A 685 -1.85 -1.73 -10.90
N VAL A 686 -1.25 -0.73 -10.25
CA VAL A 686 -0.23 0.15 -10.83
C VAL A 686 1.00 0.06 -9.94
N ALA A 687 2.10 -0.47 -10.47
CA ALA A 687 3.34 -0.64 -9.72
C ALA A 687 4.53 -0.94 -10.65
N ASP A 688 5.76 -0.57 -10.24
CA ASP A 688 7.02 -1.07 -10.82
C ASP A 688 7.17 -2.56 -10.45
N VAL A 689 6.64 -3.45 -11.29
CA VAL A 689 6.71 -4.90 -11.07
C VAL A 689 7.65 -5.57 -12.07
N LEU A 690 8.03 -4.89 -13.15
CA LEU A 690 8.92 -5.36 -14.19
C LEU A 690 9.73 -4.19 -14.74
N GLY A 691 10.88 -4.47 -15.34
CA GLY A 691 11.63 -3.45 -16.04
C GLY A 691 12.38 -2.49 -15.12
N ASP A 692 12.47 -1.23 -15.52
CA ASP A 692 13.16 -0.19 -14.76
C ASP A 692 12.18 0.51 -13.80
N TRP A 693 12.61 1.59 -13.14
CA TRP A 693 11.85 2.31 -12.10
C TRP A 693 10.43 2.80 -12.48
N ARG A 694 10.03 2.71 -13.75
CA ARG A 694 8.71 3.14 -14.21
C ARG A 694 7.68 2.09 -13.86
N GLU A 695 6.44 2.53 -13.71
CA GLU A 695 5.37 1.68 -13.23
C GLU A 695 4.60 1.03 -14.38
N GLU A 696 4.25 -0.23 -14.21
CA GLU A 696 3.35 -0.95 -15.11
C GLU A 696 1.89 -0.58 -14.86
N LEU A 697 1.10 -0.59 -15.92
CA LEU A 697 -0.36 -0.60 -15.83
C LEU A 697 -0.88 -2.03 -15.99
N ILE A 698 -1.56 -2.54 -14.96
CA ILE A 698 -2.19 -3.86 -14.98
C ILE A 698 -3.70 -3.71 -14.94
N VAL A 699 -4.39 -4.19 -15.98
CA VAL A 699 -5.84 -4.10 -16.14
C VAL A 699 -6.42 -5.39 -16.70
N ARG A 700 -7.62 -5.78 -16.28
CA ARG A 700 -8.27 -6.97 -16.83
C ARG A 700 -8.69 -6.79 -18.29
N THR A 701 -8.68 -7.88 -19.06
CA THR A 701 -9.42 -7.92 -20.33
C THR A 701 -10.93 -7.77 -20.07
N THR A 702 -11.66 -7.32 -21.10
CA THR A 702 -13.12 -7.09 -20.96
C THR A 702 -13.89 -8.33 -20.49
N ASP A 703 -13.45 -9.53 -20.87
CA ASP A 703 -14.02 -10.83 -20.48
C ASP A 703 -13.40 -11.45 -19.22
N SER A 704 -12.33 -10.83 -18.69
CA SER A 704 -11.51 -11.32 -17.56
C SER A 704 -10.87 -12.68 -17.82
N SER A 705 -10.51 -12.97 -19.07
CA SER A 705 -9.68 -14.13 -19.42
C SER A 705 -8.18 -13.92 -19.16
N ALA A 706 -7.75 -12.66 -19.02
CA ALA A 706 -6.37 -12.31 -18.68
C ALA A 706 -6.28 -11.02 -17.85
N LEU A 707 -5.18 -10.86 -17.10
CA LEU A 707 -4.67 -9.54 -16.72
C LEU A 707 -3.69 -9.08 -17.81
N ARG A 708 -3.88 -7.86 -18.31
CA ARG A 708 -3.02 -7.25 -19.31
C ARG A 708 -2.03 -6.29 -18.66
N PHE A 709 -0.75 -6.53 -18.95
CA PHE A 709 0.40 -5.75 -18.51
C PHE A 709 0.84 -4.81 -19.63
N TYR A 710 0.93 -3.53 -19.31
CA TYR A 710 1.55 -2.53 -20.15
C TYR A 710 2.78 -1.98 -19.44
N VAL A 711 3.91 -1.97 -20.14
CA VAL A 711 5.18 -1.35 -19.70
C VAL A 711 5.46 -0.13 -20.58
N SER A 712 6.15 0.88 -20.04
CA SER A 712 6.55 2.04 -20.84
C SER A 712 7.69 1.69 -21.80
N THR A 713 7.52 2.05 -23.07
CA THR A 713 8.54 1.86 -24.12
C THR A 713 9.26 3.14 -24.52
N GLU A 714 9.03 4.23 -23.79
CA GLU A 714 9.81 5.47 -23.95
C GLU A 714 11.23 5.26 -23.38
N VAL A 715 12.27 5.68 -24.09
CA VAL A 715 13.64 5.58 -23.56
C VAL A 715 13.86 6.67 -22.51
N THR A 716 14.27 6.29 -21.31
CA THR A 716 14.69 7.23 -20.27
C THR A 716 16.21 7.24 -20.10
N ALA A 717 16.76 8.43 -19.84
CA ALA A 717 18.16 8.62 -19.45
C ALA A 717 18.37 8.53 -17.93
N HIS A 718 17.31 8.19 -17.18
CA HIS A 718 17.35 8.08 -15.74
C HIS A 718 17.62 6.65 -15.28
N LYS A 719 18.62 6.51 -14.40
CA LYS A 719 19.01 5.25 -13.78
C LYS A 719 18.67 5.31 -12.29
N LEU A 720 17.58 4.66 -11.91
CA LEU A 720 17.09 4.62 -10.53
C LEU A 720 16.93 3.16 -10.09
N PRO A 721 17.06 2.87 -8.79
CA PRO A 721 16.69 1.57 -8.27
C PRO A 721 15.21 1.29 -8.55
N THR A 722 14.82 0.02 -8.57
CA THR A 722 13.39 -0.33 -8.57
C THR A 722 12.70 0.30 -7.36
N LEU A 723 11.47 0.78 -7.55
CA LEU A 723 10.69 1.40 -6.47
C LEU A 723 10.26 0.36 -5.43
N LEU A 724 10.23 -0.93 -5.76
CA LEU A 724 9.95 -2.00 -4.79
C LEU A 724 11.03 -2.14 -3.70
N ASP A 725 12.20 -1.55 -3.89
CA ASP A 725 13.23 -1.48 -2.85
C ASP A 725 13.02 -0.28 -1.90
N ASP A 726 12.13 0.66 -2.24
CA ASP A 726 11.71 1.71 -1.31
C ASP A 726 10.69 1.15 -0.30
N THR A 727 11.00 1.29 0.98
CA THR A 727 10.23 0.69 2.08
C THR A 727 8.78 1.17 2.11
N GLN A 728 8.52 2.45 1.82
CA GLN A 728 7.16 2.97 1.80
C GLN A 728 6.42 2.53 0.53
N TYR A 729 7.04 2.67 -0.63
CA TYR A 729 6.42 2.26 -1.90
C TYR A 729 6.00 0.78 -1.87
N ARG A 730 6.87 -0.10 -1.37
CA ARG A 730 6.64 -1.54 -1.32
C ARG A 730 5.43 -1.93 -0.47
N VAL A 731 5.23 -1.30 0.68
CA VAL A 731 4.05 -1.54 1.53
C VAL A 731 2.80 -0.87 0.97
N GLU A 732 2.92 0.28 0.31
CA GLU A 732 1.82 0.94 -0.38
C GLU A 732 1.28 0.13 -1.56
N VAL A 733 2.16 -0.56 -2.30
CA VAL A 733 1.82 -1.54 -3.36
C VAL A 733 1.02 -2.70 -2.77
N ALA A 734 1.48 -3.31 -1.67
CA ALA A 734 0.74 -4.38 -1.00
C ALA A 734 -0.66 -3.93 -0.56
N ARG A 735 -0.76 -2.70 -0.04
CA ARG A 735 -1.99 -2.10 0.45
C ARG A 735 -2.92 -1.57 -0.65
N GLN A 736 -2.46 -1.45 -1.91
CA GLN A 736 -3.22 -0.81 -3.00
C GLN A 736 -4.64 -1.40 -3.20
N ASN A 737 -4.85 -2.68 -2.90
CA ASN A 737 -6.17 -3.34 -2.98
C ASN A 737 -7.19 -2.91 -1.90
N THR A 738 -6.75 -2.14 -0.90
CA THR A 738 -7.55 -1.85 0.29
C THR A 738 -8.69 -0.88 0.00
N SER A 739 -9.93 -1.36 0.16
CA SER A 739 -11.18 -0.60 0.03
C SER A 739 -11.25 0.28 -1.22
N TYR A 740 -10.97 1.58 -1.12
CA TYR A 740 -10.85 2.46 -2.27
C TYR A 740 -9.38 2.68 -2.58
N ASN A 741 -8.88 1.93 -3.58
CA ASN A 741 -7.49 1.86 -3.98
C ASN A 741 -6.90 3.26 -4.20
N GLN A 742 -5.86 3.61 -3.45
CA GLN A 742 -5.08 4.84 -3.66
C GLN A 742 -3.75 4.50 -4.36
N PRO A 743 -3.08 5.46 -5.00
CA PRO A 743 -1.75 5.23 -5.58
C PRO A 743 -0.71 4.87 -4.53
N SER A 744 0.43 4.35 -4.99
CA SER A 744 1.60 4.07 -4.17
C SER A 744 2.64 5.18 -4.35
N TYR A 745 3.25 5.62 -3.26
CA TYR A 745 4.25 6.68 -3.28
C TYR A 745 5.52 6.23 -2.56
N PRO A 746 6.72 6.58 -3.06
CA PRO A 746 7.94 6.38 -2.33
C PRO A 746 8.03 7.32 -1.11
N GLY A 747 8.87 6.94 -0.14
CA GLY A 747 9.17 7.75 1.04
C GLY A 747 10.09 8.94 0.79
N PHE A 748 10.56 9.13 -0.46
CA PHE A 748 11.41 10.24 -0.87
C PHE A 748 10.77 11.06 -1.99
N TYR A 749 11.23 12.30 -2.16
CA TYR A 749 10.78 13.19 -3.23
C TYR A 749 11.07 12.63 -4.64
N MET A 750 10.00 12.32 -5.38
CA MET A 750 10.10 11.77 -6.74
C MET A 750 9.37 12.66 -7.75
N ALA A 751 10.14 13.50 -8.44
CA ALA A 751 9.67 14.45 -9.45
C ALA A 751 10.79 14.79 -10.47
N SER A 752 10.45 15.53 -11.51
CA SER A 752 11.35 15.92 -12.60
C SER A 752 12.46 16.90 -12.23
N ASP A 753 12.34 17.62 -11.12
CA ASP A 753 13.35 18.53 -10.56
C ASP A 753 14.08 17.94 -9.33
N MET A 754 13.90 16.64 -9.04
CA MET A 754 14.46 16.01 -7.85
C MET A 754 16.00 16.05 -7.81
N ASP A 755 16.54 16.18 -6.60
CA ASP A 755 17.97 16.00 -6.34
C ASP A 755 18.26 14.52 -6.13
N PHE A 756 18.96 13.88 -7.08
CA PHE A 756 19.32 12.46 -7.01
C PHE A 756 20.16 12.08 -5.78
N THR A 757 20.75 13.05 -5.04
CA THR A 757 21.41 12.77 -3.76
C THR A 757 20.44 12.38 -2.64
N GLN A 758 19.14 12.61 -2.82
CA GLN A 758 18.09 12.22 -1.89
C GLN A 758 17.48 10.84 -2.21
N VAL A 759 17.85 10.23 -3.34
CA VAL A 759 17.41 8.85 -3.65
C VAL A 759 18.04 7.90 -2.62
N PRO A 760 17.24 7.16 -1.84
CA PRO A 760 17.77 6.19 -0.89
C PRO A 760 18.53 5.09 -1.61
N VAL A 761 19.70 4.73 -1.08
CA VAL A 761 20.52 3.62 -1.59
C VAL A 761 21.01 2.74 -0.45
N ALA A 762 20.97 1.43 -0.65
CA ALA A 762 21.34 0.43 0.36
C ALA A 762 22.85 0.15 0.45
N THR A 763 23.69 0.89 -0.27
CA THR A 763 25.14 0.62 -0.36
C THR A 763 26.01 1.73 0.23
N GLU A 764 27.14 1.33 0.82
CA GLU A 764 28.18 2.27 1.23
C GLU A 764 29.22 2.47 0.09
N PRO A 765 29.51 3.71 -0.33
CA PRO A 765 30.52 3.96 -1.35
C PRO A 765 31.94 3.72 -0.83
N ALA A 766 32.75 3.02 -1.62
CA ALA A 766 34.12 2.72 -1.27
C ALA A 766 35.09 2.87 -2.46
N THR A 767 36.38 3.11 -2.16
CA THR A 767 37.44 3.17 -3.17
C THR A 767 38.30 1.90 -3.13
N PRO A 768 38.39 1.14 -4.23
CA PRO A 768 39.24 -0.05 -4.33
C PRO A 768 40.72 0.23 -4.08
N LYS A 769 41.40 -0.68 -3.40
CA LYS A 769 42.87 -0.62 -3.26
C LYS A 769 43.56 -0.99 -4.58
N LYS A 770 44.51 -0.16 -5.00
CA LYS A 770 45.28 -0.42 -6.21
C LYS A 770 46.16 -1.68 -6.11
N PRO A 771 46.06 -2.65 -7.05
CA PRO A 771 46.96 -3.79 -7.15
C PRO A 771 48.37 -3.36 -7.57
N ARG A 772 49.38 -4.15 -7.21
CA ARG A 772 50.77 -3.89 -7.59
C ARG A 772 51.23 -4.84 -8.67
N PHE A 773 51.77 -4.29 -9.73
CA PHE A 773 52.33 -5.07 -10.83
C PHE A 773 53.86 -5.02 -10.85
N ILE A 774 54.53 -6.16 -10.77
CA ILE A 774 55.99 -6.25 -10.62
C ILE A 774 56.58 -7.04 -11.80
N ASP A 775 57.39 -6.37 -12.62
CA ASP A 775 58.29 -7.06 -13.54
C ASP A 775 59.40 -7.74 -12.73
N LEU A 776 59.65 -9.04 -12.94
CA LEU A 776 60.72 -9.80 -12.31
C LEU A 776 61.89 -10.00 -13.30
N PRO A 777 62.97 -9.22 -13.20
CA PRO A 777 64.11 -9.35 -14.11
C PRO A 777 64.71 -10.76 -14.06
N GLY A 778 64.88 -11.38 -15.23
CA GLY A 778 65.47 -12.71 -15.37
C GLY A 778 64.51 -13.89 -15.09
N SER A 779 63.24 -13.61 -14.77
CA SER A 779 62.18 -14.61 -14.62
C SER A 779 61.46 -14.87 -15.95
N VAL A 780 60.78 -16.01 -16.05
CA VAL A 780 59.80 -16.30 -17.11
C VAL A 780 58.37 -15.92 -16.71
N LEU A 781 58.17 -15.53 -15.45
CA LEU A 781 56.91 -15.08 -14.87
C LEU A 781 57.08 -13.69 -14.23
N ASP A 782 56.05 -12.88 -14.31
CA ASP A 782 55.90 -11.62 -13.58
C ASP A 782 54.83 -11.75 -12.49
N LEU A 783 54.67 -10.73 -11.65
CA LEU A 783 53.74 -10.80 -10.50
C LEU A 783 52.66 -9.71 -10.56
N VAL A 784 51.45 -10.11 -10.23
CA VAL A 784 50.37 -9.23 -9.79
C VAL A 784 50.18 -9.47 -8.29
N ILE A 785 50.21 -8.41 -7.48
CA ILE A 785 49.91 -8.49 -6.05
C ILE A 785 48.54 -7.84 -5.83
N VAL A 786 47.57 -8.69 -5.53
CA VAL A 786 46.19 -8.33 -5.21
C VAL A 786 46.13 -7.94 -3.73
N PRO A 787 45.61 -6.74 -3.40
CA PRO A 787 45.57 -6.26 -2.03
C PRO A 787 44.55 -7.05 -1.19
N ARG A 788 44.66 -6.91 0.14
CA ARG A 788 43.57 -7.32 1.01
C ARG A 788 42.55 -6.19 1.04
N ASP A 789 41.37 -6.46 0.53
CA ASP A 789 40.24 -5.55 0.58
C ASP A 789 39.04 -6.27 1.16
N ARG A 790 38.23 -5.55 1.94
CA ARG A 790 37.02 -6.12 2.55
C ARG A 790 35.76 -5.72 1.77
N ASP A 791 35.86 -4.59 1.06
CA ASP A 791 34.75 -3.96 0.35
C ASP A 791 34.73 -4.38 -1.13
N PHE A 792 35.76 -5.09 -1.61
CA PHE A 792 35.90 -5.49 -3.02
C PHE A 792 36.49 -6.90 -3.19
N GLU A 793 35.93 -7.64 -4.14
CA GLU A 793 36.53 -8.82 -4.74
C GLU A 793 37.36 -8.44 -5.98
N TYR A 794 38.42 -9.18 -6.25
CA TYR A 794 39.34 -8.88 -7.35
C TYR A 794 39.36 -10.01 -8.37
N TYR A 795 39.49 -9.61 -9.62
CA TYR A 795 39.53 -10.48 -10.79
C TYR A 795 40.77 -10.15 -11.61
N ILE A 796 41.35 -11.16 -12.24
CA ILE A 796 42.47 -11.00 -13.18
C ILE A 796 42.00 -11.55 -14.53
N ASP A 797 41.93 -10.68 -15.54
CA ASP A 797 41.44 -11.00 -16.88
C ASP A 797 40.06 -11.71 -16.84
N GLY A 798 39.13 -11.13 -16.08
CA GLY A 798 37.78 -11.67 -15.83
C GLY A 798 37.67 -12.82 -14.82
N GLU A 799 38.78 -13.42 -14.37
CA GLU A 799 38.75 -14.60 -13.51
C GLU A 799 38.92 -14.27 -12.01
N PRO A 800 38.11 -14.83 -11.09
CA PRO A 800 38.21 -14.57 -9.66
C PRO A 800 39.61 -14.86 -9.11
N THR A 801 40.17 -13.94 -8.33
CA THR A 801 41.52 -14.10 -7.76
C THR A 801 41.57 -13.90 -6.25
N ARG A 802 42.48 -14.60 -5.59
CA ARG A 802 42.67 -14.47 -4.13
C ARG A 802 43.63 -13.33 -3.81
N THR A 803 43.44 -12.70 -2.66
CA THR A 803 44.42 -11.78 -2.07
C THR A 803 45.82 -12.41 -2.02
N GLY A 804 46.83 -11.64 -2.41
CA GLY A 804 48.23 -12.07 -2.37
C GLY A 804 48.90 -12.02 -3.73
N VAL A 805 49.81 -12.96 -4.00
CA VAL A 805 50.67 -12.93 -5.18
C VAL A 805 50.15 -13.91 -6.24
N THR A 806 49.78 -13.39 -7.40
CA THR A 806 49.46 -14.15 -8.61
C THR A 806 50.61 -14.04 -9.59
N ARG A 807 51.01 -15.17 -10.18
CA ARG A 807 52.07 -15.23 -11.20
C ARG A 807 51.43 -15.19 -12.58
N VAL A 808 51.94 -14.34 -13.45
CA VAL A 808 51.48 -14.18 -14.83
C VAL A 808 52.63 -14.38 -15.79
N ASP A 809 52.32 -14.74 -17.03
CA ASP A 809 53.34 -14.96 -18.05
C ASP A 809 54.09 -13.67 -18.39
N ARG A 810 55.38 -13.81 -18.66
CA ARG A 810 56.19 -12.66 -19.04
C ARG A 810 55.73 -12.08 -20.36
N GLY A 811 55.58 -10.76 -20.39
CA GLY A 811 55.09 -10.06 -21.57
C GLY A 811 53.59 -10.14 -21.76
N ALA A 812 52.87 -10.78 -20.84
CA ALA A 812 51.41 -10.76 -20.83
C ALA A 812 50.90 -9.33 -20.65
N GLU A 813 49.75 -9.07 -21.24
CA GLU A 813 48.87 -7.98 -20.87
C GLU A 813 47.89 -8.52 -19.86
N VAL A 814 47.76 -7.83 -18.74
CA VAL A 814 46.94 -8.27 -17.61
C VAL A 814 46.06 -7.11 -17.16
N THR A 815 44.77 -7.36 -17.03
CA THR A 815 43.78 -6.48 -16.43
C THR A 815 43.40 -7.00 -15.05
N VAL A 816 43.31 -6.11 -14.08
CA VAL A 816 42.79 -6.39 -12.74
C VAL A 816 41.57 -5.53 -12.52
N THR A 817 40.47 -6.15 -12.14
CA THR A 817 39.18 -5.47 -11.89
C THR A 817 38.73 -5.74 -10.47
N ALA A 818 38.33 -4.69 -9.76
CA ALA A 818 37.73 -4.76 -8.44
C ALA A 818 36.21 -4.61 -8.55
N VAL A 819 35.48 -5.59 -8.03
CA VAL A 819 34.01 -5.64 -8.02
C VAL A 819 33.53 -5.44 -6.58
N PRO A 820 32.57 -4.53 -6.33
CA PRO A 820 32.01 -4.36 -4.99
C PRO A 820 31.41 -5.66 -4.45
N VAL A 821 31.51 -5.87 -3.13
CA VAL A 821 30.73 -6.90 -2.44
C VAL A 821 29.32 -6.39 -2.13
N ALA A 822 28.39 -7.27 -1.75
CA ALA A 822 27.04 -6.89 -1.33
C ALA A 822 27.07 -5.79 -0.25
N GLY A 823 26.22 -4.77 -0.41
CA GLY A 823 26.14 -3.60 0.46
C GLY A 823 27.24 -2.55 0.22
N VAL A 824 28.07 -2.70 -0.82
CA VAL A 824 29.10 -1.74 -1.20
C VAL A 824 28.88 -1.27 -2.63
N SER A 825 29.09 0.01 -2.88
CA SER A 825 29.16 0.58 -4.24
C SER A 825 30.53 1.20 -4.51
N LEU A 826 30.81 1.47 -5.79
CA LEU A 826 31.99 2.23 -6.17
C LEU A 826 31.77 3.71 -5.88
N GLU A 827 32.70 4.32 -5.14
CA GLU A 827 32.78 5.77 -5.01
C GLU A 827 32.89 6.43 -6.39
N LEU A 828 32.25 7.58 -6.58
CA LEU A 828 32.25 8.30 -7.84
C LEU A 828 33.70 8.60 -8.28
N GLU A 829 33.99 8.38 -9.57
CA GLU A 829 35.33 8.56 -10.17
C GLU A 829 36.43 7.62 -9.62
N ALA A 830 36.10 6.67 -8.73
CA ALA A 830 37.08 5.71 -8.23
C ALA A 830 37.61 4.82 -9.37
N THR A 831 38.92 4.58 -9.37
CA THR A 831 39.51 3.59 -10.28
C THR A 831 39.28 2.18 -9.74
N SER A 832 38.46 1.39 -10.44
CA SER A 832 38.21 -0.02 -10.14
C SER A 832 38.96 -0.99 -11.07
N THR A 833 39.53 -0.50 -12.17
CA THR A 833 40.20 -1.32 -13.18
C THR A 833 41.63 -0.83 -13.45
N TRP A 834 42.59 -1.76 -13.51
CA TRP A 834 43.98 -1.45 -13.84
C TRP A 834 44.58 -2.48 -14.81
N SER A 835 45.15 -2.00 -15.92
CA SER A 835 45.83 -2.87 -16.89
C SER A 835 47.34 -2.62 -16.93
N LYS A 836 48.11 -3.67 -17.20
CA LYS A 836 49.55 -3.60 -17.46
C LYS A 836 50.01 -4.61 -18.50
N THR A 837 50.74 -4.13 -19.49
CA THR A 837 51.61 -4.97 -20.34
C THR A 837 52.99 -5.13 -19.71
N PHE A 838 53.36 -6.36 -19.36
CA PHE A 838 54.68 -6.67 -18.78
C PHE A 838 55.80 -6.66 -19.83
N THR A 839 57.05 -6.52 -19.38
CA THR A 839 58.20 -6.34 -20.29
C THR A 839 58.78 -7.65 -20.84
N THR A 840 58.92 -7.72 -22.17
CA THR A 840 59.52 -8.88 -22.85
C THR A 840 61.05 -8.91 -22.85
N ARG A 841 61.73 -7.82 -22.43
CA ARG A 841 63.19 -7.69 -22.56
C ARG A 841 63.96 -8.40 -21.45
N TRP A 842 64.68 -9.46 -21.80
CA TRP A 842 65.81 -9.98 -21.01
C TRP A 842 66.88 -8.89 -20.93
N ARG A 843 67.11 -8.32 -19.76
CA ARG A 843 68.39 -7.68 -19.44
C ARG A 843 69.18 -8.58 -18.53
#